data_AF-A0A7X5SAI4-F1
#
_entry.id   AF-A0A7X5SAI4-F1
#
_cell.length_a   1.000
_cell.length_b   1.000
_cell.length_c   1.000
_cell.angle_alpha   90.00
_cell.angle_beta   90.00
_cell.angle_gamma   90.00
#
_symmetry.space_group_name_H-M   'P 1'
#
loop_
_entity.id
_entity.type
_entity.pdbx_description
1 polymer ?
#
loop_
_entity_poly.entity_id
_entity_poly.type
_entity_poly.pdbx_seq_one_letter_code
_entity_poly.pdbx_strand_id
1 'polypeptide(L)'
;LNLGSGRVAGTLAASSGNGAIGQAGGLIVDGSATLNAGNGAIALTDGSNDFRSSVSLTGTGISVVDRDDLSVASISNGTNGAIALTAGGALTLPTQNLSTGTGALSLIANGGVVSTNGSLNGGNVSLSGRDGIVLNHNVTASGSLGLTATTNAIFQNAGVLDVGGLATVDAGNGAISLARDNDFRNGLALTGRNIAVVDANDLSVVSLNNGGAGTIALTARNSLTLPGSGLTSSDDLTLRAENGTLTLGGDLAGNAVSLFSANALTLATSIDSSTLVVSTSNSAINQTAGALRIGSTSSFNTGSGAIALGSAGNHFGGAVSLTGNEVSIRDSSTLTLGTLNTANLTATSNGALNLGSGRVAGTLAASSGNGAIGQAGGLIVDAATALNAGSGAIALIDGSNDFQGSMSLTGAGIAVRDSNDLTLSALTSNNGGTIALTAGGNLILPGTTLNNGSGDINLIANSLSLSAALLGDEVSLRANSGLALSQNITARTLSLASSNAAITQSGGALLVSGATTVDAGTGAISLLQAANNFNSVSLTGNGIGVTDSDNLSLAALTSTGNGSVAVTAGGTLSLPSQAIAVGNSNLTLASNGGALSTAAALGGNNVTLFGRDGLTLGHTVTANTLALRSTNAAIVQNAGALDVVGTSTVDAGSASIALNNGSNRFGAGIRLTGTGITVADRGNLTINALNAGANGTIALTAGGALNLSVQDLDTGTADLALIANGGSMSTGGDLRGRNVTLSARDGLTIGHTITTTDALSLSSSNTAITQTAAALDVGTTTTVNAGSGNVTLNTAGNTFNGVVNLTAGDVQIAGNALSFGTLSTNALTANSSGALNLGNGVVRGALNGTSGNAAITQSGGLSVGGASSLNAGSGDIALTDANNDFVGAVALTGNAIAVQDRNDLSIAAVRSGANAAISLVAGGDLNLPAS
;
A
#
# COMPACT_ATOMS: atom_id res chain seq x y z
N LEU A 1 -44.74 -96.83 -26.74
CA LEU A 1 -44.30 -96.99 -28.13
C LEU A 1 -42.80 -96.77 -28.20
N ASN A 2 -42.03 -97.79 -28.59
CA ASN A 2 -40.60 -97.64 -28.86
C ASN A 2 -40.40 -97.64 -30.38
N LEU A 3 -39.78 -96.59 -30.92
CA LEU A 3 -39.58 -96.38 -32.36
C LEU A 3 -38.39 -97.17 -32.94
N GLY A 4 -37.59 -97.84 -32.10
CA GLY A 4 -36.42 -98.59 -32.55
C GLY A 4 -35.25 -97.68 -32.95
N SER A 5 -34.59 -98.02 -34.06
CA SER A 5 -33.55 -97.23 -34.73
C SER A 5 -33.69 -97.37 -36.26
N GLY A 6 -33.25 -96.37 -37.03
CA GLY A 6 -33.24 -96.45 -38.50
C GLY A 6 -33.68 -95.17 -39.23
N ARG A 7 -33.91 -95.28 -40.54
CA ARG A 7 -34.29 -94.16 -41.43
C ARG A 7 -35.76 -94.24 -41.86
N VAL A 8 -36.49 -93.14 -41.75
CA VAL A 8 -37.82 -92.92 -42.29
C VAL A 8 -37.71 -91.93 -43.46
N ALA A 9 -37.86 -92.42 -44.69
CA ALA A 9 -37.68 -91.61 -45.90
C ALA A 9 -38.82 -90.59 -46.18
N GLY A 10 -39.92 -90.67 -45.44
CA GLY A 10 -41.09 -89.79 -45.56
C GLY A 10 -41.53 -89.22 -44.21
N THR A 11 -42.81 -88.90 -44.07
CA THR A 11 -43.40 -88.41 -42.81
C THR A 11 -43.39 -89.49 -41.73
N LEU A 12 -42.97 -89.14 -40.51
CA LEU A 12 -43.09 -89.99 -39.33
C LEU A 12 -44.31 -89.53 -38.50
N ALA A 13 -45.37 -90.33 -38.46
CA ALA A 13 -46.51 -90.10 -37.58
C ALA A 13 -46.62 -91.23 -36.55
N ALA A 14 -46.40 -90.92 -35.27
CA ALA A 14 -46.37 -91.89 -34.19
C ALA A 14 -47.28 -91.48 -33.04
N SER A 15 -48.20 -92.36 -32.64
CA SER A 15 -49.06 -92.15 -31.46
C SER A 15 -49.07 -93.36 -30.55
N SER A 16 -49.02 -93.13 -29.24
CA SER A 16 -48.94 -94.19 -28.21
C SER A 16 -50.22 -94.38 -27.40
N GLY A 17 -51.26 -93.57 -27.63
CA GLY A 17 -52.51 -93.62 -26.87
C GLY A 17 -52.35 -93.35 -25.37
N ASN A 18 -51.64 -92.27 -25.00
CA ASN A 18 -51.28 -91.89 -23.63
C ASN A 18 -50.08 -92.63 -22.99
N GLY A 19 -49.42 -93.54 -23.72
CA GLY A 19 -48.16 -94.17 -23.28
C GLY A 19 -46.91 -93.35 -23.62
N ALA A 20 -45.74 -93.71 -23.08
CA ALA A 20 -44.49 -93.05 -23.48
C ALA A 20 -44.12 -93.36 -24.95
N ILE A 21 -43.53 -92.40 -25.65
CA ILE A 21 -42.83 -92.59 -26.92
C ILE A 21 -41.32 -92.51 -26.63
N GLY A 22 -40.59 -93.57 -26.97
CA GLY A 22 -39.13 -93.63 -26.82
C GLY A 22 -38.47 -94.28 -28.04
N GLN A 23 -37.16 -94.51 -27.96
CA GLN A 23 -36.37 -95.12 -29.02
C GLN A 23 -35.33 -96.11 -28.48
N ALA A 24 -34.76 -96.93 -29.37
CA ALA A 24 -33.69 -97.88 -29.05
C ALA A 24 -32.32 -97.45 -29.63
N GLY A 25 -32.31 -96.52 -30.59
CA GLY A 25 -31.13 -95.85 -31.14
C GLY A 25 -31.53 -94.67 -32.03
N GLY A 26 -30.58 -94.13 -32.80
CA GLY A 26 -30.80 -92.97 -33.68
C GLY A 26 -31.90 -93.14 -34.74
N LEU A 27 -32.68 -92.08 -34.93
CA LEU A 27 -33.73 -91.96 -35.95
C LEU A 27 -33.34 -90.90 -36.98
N ILE A 28 -33.34 -91.25 -38.26
CA ILE A 28 -33.19 -90.29 -39.37
C ILE A 28 -34.55 -90.12 -40.04
N VAL A 29 -35.13 -88.92 -40.03
CA VAL A 29 -36.45 -88.64 -40.62
C VAL A 29 -36.32 -87.54 -41.66
N ASP A 30 -36.59 -87.88 -42.93
CA ASP A 30 -36.49 -86.92 -44.04
C ASP A 30 -37.71 -85.99 -44.15
N GLY A 31 -38.91 -86.50 -43.85
CA GLY A 31 -40.16 -85.73 -43.86
C GLY A 31 -40.50 -85.12 -42.50
N SER A 32 -41.68 -84.51 -42.38
CA SER A 32 -42.16 -83.99 -41.10
C SER A 32 -42.38 -85.09 -40.07
N ALA A 33 -42.16 -84.81 -38.79
CA ALA A 33 -42.42 -85.74 -37.70
C ALA A 33 -43.57 -85.24 -36.80
N THR A 34 -44.56 -86.09 -36.52
CA THR A 34 -45.67 -85.83 -35.60
C THR A 34 -45.71 -86.93 -34.55
N LEU A 35 -45.35 -86.60 -33.31
CA LEU A 35 -45.24 -87.54 -32.20
C LEU A 35 -46.27 -87.17 -31.13
N ASN A 36 -47.26 -88.04 -30.93
CA ASN A 36 -48.35 -87.82 -29.99
C ASN A 36 -48.39 -88.90 -28.91
N ALA A 37 -47.75 -88.61 -27.78
CA ALA A 37 -47.74 -89.43 -26.58
C ALA A 37 -48.97 -89.22 -25.68
N GLY A 38 -49.88 -88.28 -26.00
CA GLY A 38 -51.00 -87.91 -25.13
C GLY A 38 -50.50 -87.40 -23.78
N ASN A 39 -50.85 -88.10 -22.69
CA ASN A 39 -50.32 -87.81 -21.36
C ASN A 39 -48.94 -88.42 -21.07
N GLY A 40 -48.41 -89.28 -21.95
CA GLY A 40 -47.11 -89.93 -21.79
C GLY A 40 -45.93 -89.05 -22.18
N ALA A 41 -44.72 -89.44 -21.76
CA ALA A 41 -43.50 -88.73 -22.13
C ALA A 41 -43.03 -89.04 -23.55
N ILE A 42 -42.36 -88.08 -24.20
CA ILE A 42 -41.58 -88.29 -25.43
C ILE A 42 -40.10 -88.22 -25.05
N ALA A 43 -39.34 -89.29 -25.28
CA ALA A 43 -37.92 -89.38 -24.96
C ALA A 43 -37.11 -89.88 -26.17
N LEU A 44 -36.69 -88.95 -27.02
CA LEU A 44 -35.88 -89.18 -28.22
C LEU A 44 -34.49 -88.56 -28.02
N THR A 45 -33.69 -89.17 -27.15
CA THR A 45 -32.47 -88.56 -26.57
C THR A 45 -31.15 -89.06 -27.16
N ASP A 46 -31.18 -89.91 -28.18
CA ASP A 46 -29.96 -90.36 -28.88
C ASP A 46 -29.42 -89.20 -29.72
N GLY A 47 -28.13 -88.88 -29.55
CA GLY A 47 -27.48 -87.78 -30.26
C GLY A 47 -27.31 -88.00 -31.77
N SER A 48 -27.63 -89.19 -32.28
CA SER A 48 -27.61 -89.49 -33.72
C SER A 48 -28.96 -89.31 -34.42
N ASN A 49 -29.98 -88.86 -33.70
CA ASN A 49 -31.26 -88.44 -34.30
C ASN A 49 -31.05 -87.28 -35.29
N ASP A 50 -31.73 -87.31 -36.44
CA ASP A 50 -31.58 -86.35 -37.54
C ASP A 50 -32.97 -86.13 -38.17
N PHE A 51 -33.70 -85.11 -37.68
CA PHE A 51 -35.01 -84.65 -38.15
C PHE A 51 -34.83 -83.48 -39.14
N ARG A 52 -34.89 -83.77 -40.43
CA ARG A 52 -34.57 -82.79 -41.49
C ARG A 52 -35.69 -81.83 -41.85
N SER A 53 -36.85 -81.98 -41.20
CA SER A 53 -38.05 -81.18 -41.41
C SER A 53 -38.73 -80.89 -40.07
N SER A 54 -39.87 -80.22 -40.09
CA SER A 54 -40.55 -79.77 -38.87
C SER A 54 -41.04 -80.92 -37.98
N VAL A 55 -40.87 -80.76 -36.67
CA VAL A 55 -41.32 -81.69 -35.64
C VAL A 55 -42.49 -81.09 -34.84
N SER A 56 -43.57 -81.85 -34.68
CA SER A 56 -44.72 -81.53 -33.84
C SER A 56 -44.86 -82.55 -32.71
N LEU A 57 -44.96 -82.07 -31.47
CA LEU A 57 -44.83 -82.89 -30.26
C LEU A 57 -46.05 -82.70 -29.34
N THR A 58 -46.67 -83.80 -28.90
CA THR A 58 -47.73 -83.78 -27.86
C THR A 58 -47.40 -84.82 -26.79
N GLY A 59 -47.24 -84.41 -25.53
CA GLY A 59 -46.81 -85.30 -24.44
C GLY A 59 -46.76 -84.60 -23.08
N THR A 60 -46.47 -85.33 -22.00
CA THR A 60 -46.15 -84.77 -20.67
C THR A 60 -44.71 -85.17 -20.31
N GLY A 61 -43.75 -84.25 -20.51
CA GLY A 61 -42.32 -84.58 -20.49
C GLY A 61 -41.81 -84.88 -21.89
N ILE A 62 -41.23 -83.89 -22.55
CA ILE A 62 -40.79 -83.95 -23.94
C ILE A 62 -39.29 -83.70 -23.99
N SER A 63 -38.52 -84.69 -24.43
CA SER A 63 -37.08 -84.61 -24.61
C SER A 63 -36.71 -85.06 -26.03
N VAL A 64 -36.13 -84.15 -26.82
CA VAL A 64 -35.73 -84.41 -28.21
C VAL A 64 -34.33 -83.86 -28.43
N VAL A 65 -33.43 -84.73 -28.90
CA VAL A 65 -32.09 -84.39 -29.36
C VAL A 65 -32.07 -84.57 -30.87
N ASP A 66 -31.46 -83.62 -31.57
CA ASP A 66 -31.14 -83.64 -32.99
C ASP A 66 -29.65 -83.39 -33.19
N ARG A 67 -29.03 -84.09 -34.14
CA ARG A 67 -27.62 -83.97 -34.51
C ARG A 67 -27.33 -82.67 -35.28
N ASP A 68 -28.29 -82.18 -36.05
CA ASP A 68 -28.20 -81.01 -36.91
C ASP A 68 -29.19 -79.94 -36.40
N ASP A 69 -29.91 -79.25 -37.29
CA ASP A 69 -30.90 -78.23 -36.92
C ASP A 69 -32.22 -78.88 -36.48
N LEU A 70 -32.75 -78.46 -35.32
CA LEU A 70 -34.07 -78.88 -34.86
C LEU A 70 -35.10 -77.77 -35.13
N SER A 71 -36.02 -78.02 -36.06
CA SER A 71 -37.16 -77.14 -36.31
C SER A 71 -38.43 -77.69 -35.66
N VAL A 72 -38.94 -77.00 -34.64
CA VAL A 72 -40.16 -77.40 -33.94
C VAL A 72 -41.33 -76.54 -34.41
N ALA A 73 -42.34 -77.16 -35.02
CA ALA A 73 -43.53 -76.46 -35.49
C ALA A 73 -44.57 -76.23 -34.38
N SER A 74 -44.72 -77.18 -33.46
CA SER A 74 -45.69 -77.07 -32.36
C SER A 74 -45.35 -77.98 -31.19
N ILE A 75 -45.66 -77.54 -29.96
CA ILE A 75 -45.56 -78.35 -28.75
C ILE A 75 -46.86 -78.25 -27.95
N SER A 76 -47.51 -79.37 -27.64
CA SER A 76 -48.59 -79.45 -26.66
C SER A 76 -48.11 -80.25 -25.46
N ASN A 77 -47.67 -79.56 -24.42
CA ASN A 77 -47.12 -80.17 -23.21
C ASN A 77 -48.20 -80.32 -22.13
N GLY A 78 -48.27 -81.48 -21.48
CA GLY A 78 -49.13 -81.73 -20.33
C GLY A 78 -48.67 -80.96 -19.07
N THR A 79 -49.55 -80.86 -18.08
CA THR A 79 -49.31 -80.09 -16.84
C THR A 79 -48.01 -80.51 -16.16
N ASN A 80 -47.14 -79.55 -15.84
CA ASN A 80 -45.87 -79.76 -15.14
C ASN A 80 -44.86 -80.68 -15.87
N GLY A 81 -45.09 -81.02 -17.14
CA GLY A 81 -44.14 -81.80 -17.94
C GLY A 81 -42.90 -80.98 -18.28
N ALA A 82 -41.70 -81.56 -18.13
CA ALA A 82 -40.47 -80.91 -18.58
C ALA A 82 -40.40 -80.85 -20.12
N ILE A 83 -39.77 -79.82 -20.68
CA ILE A 83 -39.41 -79.74 -22.10
C ILE A 83 -37.89 -79.61 -22.19
N ALA A 84 -37.24 -80.50 -22.93
CA ALA A 84 -35.81 -80.48 -23.21
C ALA A 84 -35.59 -80.64 -24.73
N LEU A 85 -35.16 -79.58 -25.40
CA LEU A 85 -34.87 -79.58 -26.83
C LEU A 85 -33.38 -79.30 -27.04
N THR A 86 -32.69 -80.18 -27.76
CA THR A 86 -31.27 -80.01 -28.08
C THR A 86 -31.07 -80.14 -29.58
N ALA A 87 -30.55 -79.11 -30.22
CA ALA A 87 -30.09 -79.12 -31.61
C ALA A 87 -28.56 -79.13 -31.65
N GLY A 88 -27.96 -79.98 -32.47
CA GLY A 88 -26.52 -79.92 -32.78
C GLY A 88 -26.15 -78.69 -33.63
N GLY A 89 -27.12 -78.17 -34.39
CA GLY A 89 -27.10 -76.88 -35.07
C GLY A 89 -28.08 -75.88 -34.43
N ALA A 90 -28.86 -75.20 -35.27
CA ALA A 90 -29.86 -74.20 -34.88
C ALA A 90 -31.13 -74.81 -34.29
N LEU A 91 -31.66 -74.17 -33.25
CA LEU A 91 -32.97 -74.51 -32.67
C LEU A 91 -34.00 -73.47 -33.09
N THR A 92 -34.94 -73.85 -33.95
CA THR A 92 -36.08 -73.00 -34.30
C THR A 92 -37.27 -73.35 -33.42
N LEU A 93 -37.67 -72.41 -32.56
CA LEU A 93 -38.82 -72.55 -31.66
C LEU A 93 -40.13 -72.20 -32.39
N PRO A 94 -41.26 -72.81 -31.99
CA PRO A 94 -42.56 -72.44 -32.50
C PRO A 94 -42.97 -71.04 -32.01
N THR A 95 -43.92 -70.39 -32.70
CA THR A 95 -44.40 -69.04 -32.36
C THR A 95 -45.39 -69.02 -31.19
N GLN A 96 -45.78 -70.18 -30.68
CA GLN A 96 -46.65 -70.30 -29.51
C GLN A 96 -45.87 -70.03 -28.22
N ASN A 97 -46.60 -69.68 -27.15
CA ASN A 97 -46.01 -69.68 -25.81
C ASN A 97 -45.67 -71.12 -25.40
N LEU A 98 -44.52 -71.27 -24.75
CA LEU A 98 -44.07 -72.53 -24.19
C LEU A 98 -44.22 -72.47 -22.67
N SER A 99 -45.01 -73.38 -22.10
CA SER A 99 -45.17 -73.49 -20.65
C SER A 99 -44.95 -74.92 -20.18
N THR A 100 -44.09 -75.08 -19.18
CA THR A 100 -43.85 -76.34 -18.47
C THR A 100 -44.48 -76.35 -17.08
N GLY A 101 -45.25 -75.33 -16.69
CA GLY A 101 -45.74 -75.18 -15.31
C GLY A 101 -44.57 -75.17 -14.32
N THR A 102 -44.56 -76.10 -13.35
CA THR A 102 -43.42 -76.29 -12.44
C THR A 102 -42.29 -77.16 -13.02
N GLY A 103 -42.48 -77.76 -14.19
CA GLY A 103 -41.46 -78.56 -14.88
C GLY A 103 -40.33 -77.71 -15.46
N ALA A 104 -39.17 -78.31 -15.73
CA ALA A 104 -38.03 -77.61 -16.32
C ALA A 104 -38.21 -77.39 -17.83
N LEU A 105 -37.77 -76.23 -18.33
CA LEU A 105 -37.66 -75.90 -19.74
C LEU A 105 -36.17 -75.73 -20.10
N SER A 106 -35.63 -76.61 -20.93
CA SER A 106 -34.24 -76.61 -21.38
C SER A 106 -34.18 -76.53 -22.91
N LEU A 107 -33.55 -75.49 -23.43
CA LEU A 107 -33.44 -75.20 -24.86
C LEU A 107 -31.97 -75.02 -25.21
N ILE A 108 -31.41 -75.94 -26.01
CA ILE A 108 -29.99 -75.97 -26.35
C ILE A 108 -29.84 -75.92 -27.87
N ALA A 109 -29.11 -74.93 -28.37
CA ALA A 109 -28.65 -74.82 -29.75
C ALA A 109 -27.11 -74.77 -29.79
N ASN A 110 -26.51 -75.82 -30.34
CA ASN A 110 -25.05 -75.93 -30.49
C ASN A 110 -24.53 -75.23 -31.76
N GLY A 111 -25.42 -74.65 -32.56
CA GLY A 111 -25.14 -73.65 -33.60
C GLY A 111 -26.28 -72.63 -33.72
N GLY A 112 -26.01 -71.44 -34.26
CA GLY A 112 -27.00 -70.38 -34.39
C GLY A 112 -27.37 -69.68 -33.08
N VAL A 113 -28.13 -68.60 -33.20
CA VAL A 113 -28.67 -67.80 -32.09
C VAL A 113 -29.97 -68.43 -31.59
N VAL A 114 -30.14 -68.54 -30.27
CA VAL A 114 -31.45 -68.89 -29.70
C VAL A 114 -32.30 -67.62 -29.59
N SER A 115 -33.35 -67.53 -30.39
CA SER A 115 -34.33 -66.44 -30.35
C SER A 115 -35.64 -66.92 -29.73
N THR A 116 -36.20 -66.17 -28.78
CA THR A 116 -37.54 -66.47 -28.26
C THR A 116 -38.60 -66.03 -29.28
N ASN A 117 -39.41 -66.97 -29.77
CA ASN A 117 -40.49 -66.72 -30.74
C ASN A 117 -41.90 -66.63 -30.10
N GLY A 118 -41.97 -66.85 -28.79
CA GLY A 118 -43.14 -66.69 -27.93
C GLY A 118 -42.68 -66.62 -26.46
N SER A 119 -43.59 -66.33 -25.53
CA SER A 119 -43.23 -66.28 -24.11
C SER A 119 -42.86 -67.66 -23.57
N LEU A 120 -41.84 -67.71 -22.71
CA LEU A 120 -41.35 -68.93 -22.08
C LEU A 120 -41.71 -68.94 -20.60
N ASN A 121 -42.29 -70.03 -20.11
CA ASN A 121 -42.67 -70.19 -18.70
C ASN A 121 -42.27 -71.59 -18.20
N GLY A 122 -41.55 -71.67 -17.09
CA GLY A 122 -41.26 -72.94 -16.44
C GLY A 122 -40.81 -72.83 -14.99
N GLY A 123 -40.60 -73.99 -14.37
CA GLY A 123 -39.94 -74.10 -13.07
C GLY A 123 -38.52 -73.57 -13.17
N ASN A 124 -37.59 -74.37 -13.68
CA ASN A 124 -36.29 -73.88 -14.10
C ASN A 124 -36.30 -73.64 -15.61
N VAL A 125 -35.80 -72.50 -16.07
CA VAL A 125 -35.66 -72.20 -17.51
C VAL A 125 -34.18 -72.09 -17.84
N SER A 126 -33.72 -72.87 -18.82
CA SER A 126 -32.34 -72.89 -19.30
C SER A 126 -32.32 -72.68 -20.81
N LEU A 127 -31.62 -71.65 -21.27
CA LEU A 127 -31.36 -71.36 -22.67
C LEU A 127 -29.85 -71.39 -22.90
N SER A 128 -29.39 -72.28 -23.78
CA SER A 128 -27.99 -72.37 -24.18
C SER A 128 -27.90 -72.18 -25.70
N GLY A 129 -27.26 -71.09 -26.14
CA GLY A 129 -27.07 -70.78 -27.55
C GLY A 129 -25.62 -70.42 -27.83
N ARG A 130 -24.89 -71.28 -28.56
CA ARG A 130 -23.46 -71.07 -28.85
C ARG A 130 -23.19 -69.68 -29.45
N ASP A 131 -24.02 -69.27 -30.41
CA ASP A 131 -23.83 -68.05 -31.18
C ASP A 131 -24.61 -66.84 -30.63
N GLY A 132 -25.20 -66.97 -29.42
CA GLY A 132 -25.89 -65.89 -28.71
C GLY A 132 -27.34 -66.23 -28.35
N ILE A 133 -27.95 -65.33 -27.58
CA ILE A 133 -29.35 -65.42 -27.16
C ILE A 133 -30.04 -64.07 -27.41
N VAL A 134 -31.18 -64.08 -28.09
CA VAL A 134 -32.03 -62.90 -28.29
C VAL A 134 -33.39 -63.13 -27.64
N LEU A 135 -33.70 -62.34 -26.62
CA LEU A 135 -34.96 -62.40 -25.89
C LEU A 135 -35.91 -61.35 -26.48
N ASN A 136 -36.88 -61.80 -27.28
CA ASN A 136 -37.91 -60.94 -27.90
C ASN A 136 -39.24 -60.97 -27.13
N HIS A 137 -39.37 -61.83 -26.13
CA HIS A 137 -40.61 -62.10 -25.40
C HIS A 137 -40.31 -62.34 -23.91
N ASN A 138 -41.37 -62.36 -23.10
CA ASN A 138 -41.24 -62.60 -21.66
C ASN A 138 -40.66 -63.99 -21.38
N VAL A 139 -39.80 -64.06 -20.37
CA VAL A 139 -39.31 -65.33 -19.82
C VAL A 139 -39.61 -65.33 -18.33
N THR A 140 -40.44 -66.27 -17.90
CA THR A 140 -40.82 -66.47 -16.49
C THR A 140 -40.22 -67.79 -16.00
N ALA A 141 -39.37 -67.72 -14.99
CA ALA A 141 -38.80 -68.88 -14.32
C ALA A 141 -39.20 -68.83 -12.84
N SER A 142 -40.10 -69.71 -12.38
CA SER A 142 -40.51 -69.70 -10.97
C SER A 142 -39.39 -70.19 -10.03
N GLY A 143 -38.44 -70.97 -10.58
CA GLY A 143 -37.16 -71.40 -10.00
C GLY A 143 -35.99 -70.65 -10.66
N SER A 144 -34.93 -71.36 -11.06
CA SER A 144 -33.72 -70.72 -11.62
C SER A 144 -33.86 -70.37 -13.10
N LEU A 145 -33.19 -69.29 -13.51
CA LEU A 145 -32.97 -68.93 -14.91
C LEU A 145 -31.49 -69.12 -15.27
N GLY A 146 -31.21 -69.93 -16.30
CA GLY A 146 -29.88 -70.06 -16.89
C GLY A 146 -29.87 -69.55 -18.32
N LEU A 147 -29.04 -68.55 -18.62
CA LEU A 147 -28.77 -68.08 -19.98
C LEU A 147 -27.29 -68.29 -20.26
N THR A 148 -26.94 -69.09 -21.27
CA THR A 148 -25.55 -69.39 -21.61
C THR A 148 -25.28 -69.18 -23.10
N ALA A 149 -24.32 -68.33 -23.42
CA ALA A 149 -23.75 -68.16 -24.74
C ALA A 149 -22.22 -68.26 -24.66
N THR A 150 -21.58 -68.96 -25.60
CA THR A 150 -20.15 -69.32 -25.47
C THR A 150 -19.23 -68.11 -25.55
N THR A 151 -19.48 -67.19 -26.49
CA THR A 151 -18.69 -65.94 -26.67
C THR A 151 -19.49 -64.79 -27.30
N ASN A 152 -20.81 -64.93 -27.42
CA ASN A 152 -21.69 -64.00 -28.16
C ASN A 152 -22.69 -63.32 -27.23
N ALA A 153 -23.36 -62.29 -27.74
CA ALA A 153 -24.23 -61.46 -26.92
C ALA A 153 -25.49 -62.19 -26.41
N ILE A 154 -25.87 -61.86 -25.19
CA ILE A 154 -27.20 -62.11 -24.62
C ILE A 154 -27.93 -60.77 -24.63
N PHE A 155 -28.91 -60.64 -25.52
CA PHE A 155 -29.57 -59.37 -25.82
C PHE A 155 -31.07 -59.44 -25.59
N GLN A 156 -31.58 -58.57 -24.73
CA GLN A 156 -33.02 -58.40 -24.49
C GLN A 156 -33.59 -57.35 -25.44
N ASN A 157 -34.15 -57.82 -26.55
CA ASN A 157 -34.79 -56.96 -27.56
C ASN A 157 -36.23 -56.59 -27.20
N ALA A 158 -36.97 -57.44 -26.48
CA ALA A 158 -38.31 -57.16 -25.96
C ALA A 158 -38.66 -58.07 -24.76
N GLY A 159 -39.81 -57.83 -24.14
CA GLY A 159 -40.27 -58.57 -22.96
C GLY A 159 -39.49 -58.29 -21.68
N VAL A 160 -39.88 -58.95 -20.59
CA VAL A 160 -39.23 -58.89 -19.26
C VAL A 160 -38.82 -60.28 -18.79
N LEU A 161 -37.80 -60.34 -17.94
CA LEU A 161 -37.40 -61.54 -17.21
C LEU A 161 -38.02 -61.48 -15.82
N ASP A 162 -38.76 -62.52 -15.46
CA ASP A 162 -39.37 -62.67 -14.14
C ASP A 162 -38.82 -63.96 -13.50
N VAL A 163 -37.94 -63.81 -12.51
CA VAL A 163 -37.15 -64.92 -11.97
C VAL A 163 -37.37 -65.06 -10.47
N GLY A 164 -37.91 -66.21 -10.08
CA GLY A 164 -38.16 -66.56 -8.67
C GLY A 164 -36.96 -67.12 -7.93
N GLY A 165 -35.98 -67.72 -8.61
CA GLY A 165 -34.73 -68.22 -8.04
C GLY A 165 -33.50 -67.41 -8.44
N LEU A 166 -32.32 -68.02 -8.37
CA LEU A 166 -31.08 -67.42 -8.88
C LEU A 166 -31.11 -67.35 -10.41
N ALA A 167 -30.77 -66.19 -10.96
CA ALA A 167 -30.48 -66.03 -12.39
C ALA A 167 -28.96 -66.13 -12.64
N THR A 168 -28.56 -67.01 -13.55
CA THR A 168 -27.17 -67.13 -14.03
C THR A 168 -27.13 -66.79 -15.51
N VAL A 169 -26.40 -65.73 -15.86
CA VAL A 169 -26.29 -65.22 -17.23
C VAL A 169 -24.80 -65.19 -17.61
N ASP A 170 -24.42 -66.06 -18.53
CA ASP A 170 -23.05 -66.26 -18.97
C ASP A 170 -22.97 -66.09 -20.48
N ALA A 171 -22.44 -64.97 -20.94
CA ALA A 171 -22.14 -64.67 -22.34
C ALA A 171 -20.67 -64.96 -22.72
N GLY A 172 -19.88 -65.53 -21.80
CA GLY A 172 -18.43 -65.64 -21.94
C GLY A 172 -17.78 -64.26 -22.11
N ASN A 173 -17.29 -63.97 -23.31
CA ASN A 173 -16.74 -62.67 -23.69
C ASN A 173 -17.76 -61.74 -24.39
N GLY A 174 -18.99 -62.19 -24.59
CA GLY A 174 -20.06 -61.41 -25.23
C GLY A 174 -20.66 -60.34 -24.32
N ALA A 175 -21.46 -59.46 -24.90
CA ALA A 175 -22.21 -58.45 -24.15
C ALA A 175 -23.48 -59.04 -23.51
N ILE A 176 -23.83 -58.57 -22.31
CA ILE A 176 -25.11 -58.81 -21.65
C ILE A 176 -25.88 -57.49 -21.65
N SER A 177 -27.02 -57.45 -22.33
CA SER A 177 -27.93 -56.30 -22.32
C SER A 177 -29.32 -56.75 -21.89
N LEU A 178 -29.59 -56.60 -20.60
CA LEU A 178 -30.86 -56.87 -19.92
C LEU A 178 -31.43 -55.55 -19.39
N ALA A 179 -31.54 -54.57 -20.29
CA ALA A 179 -31.79 -53.16 -19.95
C ALA A 179 -33.27 -52.79 -19.81
N ARG A 180 -34.15 -53.77 -19.59
CA ARG A 180 -35.58 -53.55 -19.27
C ARG A 180 -35.87 -53.87 -17.81
N ASP A 181 -37.11 -53.63 -17.41
CA ASP A 181 -37.64 -53.83 -16.07
C ASP A 181 -37.77 -55.30 -15.68
N ASN A 182 -36.64 -55.97 -15.55
CA ASN A 182 -36.56 -57.36 -15.13
C ASN A 182 -36.80 -57.48 -13.61
N ASP A 183 -37.22 -58.65 -13.14
CA ASP A 183 -37.44 -58.92 -11.71
C ASP A 183 -36.60 -60.14 -11.29
N PHE A 184 -35.44 -59.90 -10.68
CA PHE A 184 -34.49 -60.91 -10.20
C PHE A 184 -34.52 -61.06 -8.68
N ARG A 185 -35.48 -61.82 -8.14
CA ARG A 185 -35.80 -61.82 -6.70
C ARG A 185 -34.78 -62.49 -5.78
N ASN A 186 -34.01 -63.46 -6.25
CA ASN A 186 -33.05 -64.23 -5.45
C ASN A 186 -31.61 -64.12 -5.95
N GLY A 187 -31.31 -63.01 -6.62
CA GLY A 187 -29.98 -62.61 -7.04
C GLY A 187 -29.62 -62.99 -8.47
N LEU A 188 -28.51 -62.40 -8.91
CA LEU A 188 -28.03 -62.47 -10.29
C LEU A 188 -26.52 -62.72 -10.33
N ALA A 189 -26.11 -63.74 -11.09
CA ALA A 189 -24.73 -64.07 -11.39
C ALA A 189 -24.43 -63.78 -12.87
N LEU A 190 -23.38 -63.02 -13.16
CA LEU A 190 -23.08 -62.48 -14.48
C LEU A 190 -21.67 -62.84 -14.95
N THR A 191 -21.53 -63.30 -16.18
CA THR A 191 -20.23 -63.43 -16.88
C THR A 191 -20.36 -62.86 -18.30
N GLY A 192 -19.67 -61.77 -18.62
CA GLY A 192 -19.79 -61.09 -19.91
C GLY A 192 -18.95 -59.81 -19.97
N ARG A 193 -18.59 -59.31 -21.16
CA ARG A 193 -17.69 -58.15 -21.32
C ARG A 193 -18.38 -56.82 -20.97
N ASN A 194 -19.35 -56.40 -21.79
CA ASN A 194 -20.18 -55.24 -21.53
C ASN A 194 -21.47 -55.71 -20.86
N ILE A 195 -21.78 -55.20 -19.67
CA ILE A 195 -22.91 -55.66 -18.87
C ILE A 195 -23.82 -54.47 -18.59
N ALA A 196 -25.08 -54.56 -19.04
CA ALA A 196 -26.13 -53.62 -18.71
C ALA A 196 -27.34 -54.38 -18.16
N VAL A 197 -27.74 -54.08 -16.93
CA VAL A 197 -28.88 -54.73 -16.26
C VAL A 197 -29.74 -53.68 -15.59
N VAL A 198 -31.05 -53.77 -15.82
CA VAL A 198 -32.07 -53.01 -15.10
C VAL A 198 -32.95 -54.01 -14.36
N ASP A 199 -33.26 -53.71 -13.10
CA ASP A 199 -34.20 -54.46 -12.27
C ASP A 199 -35.34 -53.55 -11.78
N ALA A 200 -36.56 -54.08 -11.77
CA ALA A 200 -37.79 -53.40 -11.41
C ALA A 200 -37.94 -53.17 -9.90
N ASN A 201 -37.17 -53.88 -9.07
CA ASN A 201 -37.16 -53.83 -7.62
C ASN A 201 -35.72 -53.70 -7.08
N ASP A 202 -35.32 -54.59 -6.17
CA ASP A 202 -33.97 -54.67 -5.62
C ASP A 202 -33.11 -55.56 -6.51
N LEU A 203 -31.92 -55.10 -6.90
CA LEU A 203 -30.95 -55.92 -7.62
C LEU A 203 -29.86 -56.38 -6.67
N SER A 204 -29.78 -57.70 -6.44
CA SER A 204 -28.68 -58.32 -5.70
C SER A 204 -27.74 -59.06 -6.66
N VAL A 205 -26.56 -58.50 -6.90
CA VAL A 205 -25.55 -59.15 -7.75
C VAL A 205 -24.66 -60.02 -6.87
N VAL A 206 -24.78 -61.34 -7.04
CA VAL A 206 -24.06 -62.33 -6.22
C VAL A 206 -22.63 -62.51 -6.73
N SER A 207 -22.44 -62.49 -8.05
CA SER A 207 -21.13 -62.51 -8.71
C SER A 207 -21.19 -61.81 -10.06
N LEU A 208 -20.08 -61.16 -10.44
CA LEU A 208 -19.93 -60.52 -11.73
C LEU A 208 -18.49 -60.67 -12.21
N ASN A 209 -18.31 -61.23 -13.40
CA ASN A 209 -17.01 -61.34 -14.06
C ASN A 209 -17.08 -60.77 -15.48
N ASN A 210 -16.33 -59.71 -15.74
CA ASN A 210 -16.18 -59.09 -17.07
C ASN A 210 -14.81 -59.31 -17.72
N GLY A 211 -13.94 -60.11 -17.09
CA GLY A 211 -12.57 -60.29 -17.54
C GLY A 211 -11.69 -59.05 -17.39
N GLY A 212 -12.08 -58.07 -16.56
CA GLY A 212 -11.33 -56.83 -16.29
C GLY A 212 -11.49 -55.72 -17.34
N ALA A 213 -12.41 -55.87 -18.29
CA ALA A 213 -12.70 -54.86 -19.31
C ALA A 213 -14.20 -54.84 -19.66
N GLY A 214 -14.65 -53.77 -20.29
CA GLY A 214 -16.04 -53.55 -20.67
C GLY A 214 -16.84 -52.76 -19.63
N THR A 215 -17.79 -51.99 -20.13
CA THR A 215 -18.66 -51.13 -19.31
C THR A 215 -19.59 -51.97 -18.45
N ILE A 216 -19.77 -51.57 -17.18
CA ILE A 216 -20.75 -52.16 -16.28
C ILE A 216 -21.79 -51.09 -15.91
N ALA A 217 -23.04 -51.31 -16.29
CA ALA A 217 -24.17 -50.45 -15.96
C ALA A 217 -25.25 -51.26 -15.23
N LEU A 218 -25.40 -51.03 -13.93
CA LEU A 218 -26.37 -51.71 -13.07
C LEU A 218 -27.34 -50.69 -12.49
N THR A 219 -28.63 -50.88 -12.75
CA THR A 219 -29.69 -50.01 -12.24
C THR A 219 -30.74 -50.84 -11.51
N ALA A 220 -30.90 -50.59 -10.22
CA ALA A 220 -32.02 -51.10 -9.44
C ALA A 220 -33.02 -49.96 -9.21
N ARG A 221 -34.32 -50.23 -9.38
CA ARG A 221 -35.33 -49.25 -9.01
C ARG A 221 -35.39 -48.98 -7.52
N ASN A 222 -35.07 -49.95 -6.69
CA ASN A 222 -34.97 -49.81 -5.25
C ASN A 222 -33.48 -49.86 -4.86
N SER A 223 -33.04 -50.91 -4.18
CA SER A 223 -31.67 -51.05 -3.69
C SER A 223 -30.81 -51.87 -4.63
N LEU A 224 -29.54 -51.49 -4.77
CA LEU A 224 -28.53 -52.22 -5.52
C LEU A 224 -27.48 -52.75 -4.54
N THR A 225 -27.33 -54.07 -4.45
CA THR A 225 -26.29 -54.72 -3.65
C THR A 225 -25.25 -55.36 -4.57
N LEU A 226 -23.99 -54.98 -4.38
CA LEU A 226 -22.86 -55.47 -5.18
C LEU A 226 -22.18 -56.69 -4.52
N PRO A 227 -21.46 -57.51 -5.32
CA PRO A 227 -20.76 -58.67 -4.79
C PRO A 227 -19.63 -58.26 -3.82
N GLY A 228 -19.37 -59.12 -2.84
CA GLY A 228 -18.31 -58.93 -1.83
C GLY A 228 -16.88 -58.87 -2.40
N SER A 229 -16.68 -59.33 -3.63
CA SER A 229 -15.40 -59.26 -4.35
C SER A 229 -15.08 -57.86 -4.90
N GLY A 230 -16.04 -56.93 -4.88
CA GLY A 230 -15.93 -55.68 -5.61
C GLY A 230 -16.12 -55.85 -7.12
N LEU A 231 -15.90 -54.76 -7.86
CA LEU A 231 -16.01 -54.71 -9.32
C LEU A 231 -14.74 -54.08 -9.90
N THR A 232 -14.15 -54.74 -10.91
CA THR A 232 -12.97 -54.23 -11.60
C THR A 232 -13.22 -54.17 -13.11
N SER A 233 -12.98 -53.01 -13.71
CA SER A 233 -13.00 -52.81 -15.15
C SER A 233 -11.96 -51.76 -15.54
N SER A 234 -11.40 -51.88 -16.75
CA SER A 234 -10.63 -50.82 -17.39
C SER A 234 -11.53 -49.73 -18.02
N ASP A 235 -12.83 -50.00 -18.14
CA ASP A 235 -13.84 -49.07 -18.68
C ASP A 235 -14.76 -48.53 -17.56
N ASP A 236 -15.89 -47.93 -17.92
CA ASP A 236 -16.75 -47.19 -16.99
C ASP A 236 -17.68 -48.09 -16.16
N LEU A 237 -17.90 -47.68 -14.90
CA LEU A 237 -18.86 -48.26 -13.97
C LEU A 237 -19.99 -47.26 -13.69
N THR A 238 -21.24 -47.63 -13.98
CA THR A 238 -22.43 -46.83 -13.66
C THR A 238 -23.35 -47.65 -12.76
N LEU A 239 -23.50 -47.23 -11.51
CA LEU A 239 -24.21 -47.97 -10.46
C LEU A 239 -25.29 -47.09 -9.85
N ARG A 240 -26.55 -47.51 -10.00
CA ARG A 240 -27.71 -46.69 -9.64
C ARG A 240 -28.72 -47.47 -8.79
N ALA A 241 -29.05 -46.92 -7.63
CA ALA A 241 -30.19 -47.32 -6.79
C ALA A 241 -31.20 -46.16 -6.76
N GLU A 242 -32.24 -46.23 -7.61
CA GLU A 242 -33.10 -45.08 -7.94
C GLU A 242 -33.93 -44.58 -6.75
N ASN A 243 -34.47 -45.51 -5.95
CA ASN A 243 -35.31 -45.20 -4.78
C ASN A 243 -34.80 -45.84 -3.48
N GLY A 244 -33.66 -46.55 -3.53
CA GLY A 244 -33.12 -47.29 -2.40
C GLY A 244 -31.67 -46.96 -2.10
N THR A 245 -30.98 -47.93 -1.50
CA THR A 245 -29.58 -47.79 -1.09
C THR A 245 -28.68 -48.54 -2.07
N LEU A 246 -27.60 -47.89 -2.49
CA LEU A 246 -26.48 -48.57 -3.14
C LEU A 246 -25.53 -49.12 -2.06
N THR A 247 -25.37 -50.44 -2.01
CA THR A 247 -24.47 -51.13 -1.08
C THR A 247 -23.26 -51.66 -1.83
N LEU A 248 -22.08 -51.11 -1.51
CA LEU A 248 -20.80 -51.56 -2.04
C LEU A 248 -20.33 -52.81 -1.29
N GLY A 249 -20.04 -53.89 -2.02
CA GLY A 249 -19.57 -55.15 -1.42
C GLY A 249 -18.05 -55.27 -1.31
N GLY A 250 -17.29 -54.57 -2.15
CA GLY A 250 -15.83 -54.59 -2.21
C GLY A 250 -15.26 -53.38 -2.98
N ASP A 251 -13.97 -53.43 -3.30
CA ASP A 251 -13.29 -52.33 -4.02
C ASP A 251 -13.87 -52.12 -5.43
N LEU A 252 -13.87 -50.87 -5.89
CA LEU A 252 -14.28 -50.51 -7.25
C LEU A 252 -13.07 -49.98 -8.03
N ALA A 253 -12.83 -50.54 -9.22
CA ALA A 253 -11.85 -50.01 -10.17
C ALA A 253 -12.50 -49.81 -11.54
N GLY A 254 -12.39 -48.62 -12.11
CA GLY A 254 -13.01 -48.22 -13.38
C GLY A 254 -12.35 -46.99 -13.99
N ASN A 255 -12.55 -46.72 -15.29
CA ASN A 255 -12.11 -45.45 -15.88
C ASN A 255 -12.96 -44.27 -15.34
N ALA A 256 -14.26 -44.24 -15.62
CA ALA A 256 -15.21 -43.38 -14.93
C ALA A 256 -16.09 -44.19 -13.99
N VAL A 257 -16.24 -43.76 -12.75
CA VAL A 257 -17.13 -44.39 -11.76
C VAL A 257 -18.24 -43.40 -11.41
N SER A 258 -19.48 -43.78 -11.70
CA SER A 258 -20.69 -43.01 -11.39
C SER A 258 -21.57 -43.78 -10.41
N LEU A 259 -21.75 -43.22 -9.22
CA LEU A 259 -22.53 -43.81 -8.13
C LEU A 259 -23.76 -42.93 -7.84
N PHE A 260 -24.94 -43.54 -7.86
CA PHE A 260 -26.18 -42.91 -7.42
C PHE A 260 -26.88 -43.78 -6.38
N SER A 261 -27.25 -43.17 -5.26
CA SER A 261 -28.05 -43.77 -4.20
C SER A 261 -29.12 -42.79 -3.77
N ALA A 262 -30.40 -43.16 -3.83
CA ALA A 262 -31.47 -42.30 -3.31
C ALA A 262 -31.27 -41.99 -1.82
N ASN A 263 -30.85 -43.00 -1.06
CA ASN A 263 -30.55 -42.92 0.37
C ASN A 263 -29.08 -42.60 0.63
N ALA A 264 -28.72 -42.52 1.92
CA ALA A 264 -27.33 -42.32 2.34
C ALA A 264 -26.41 -43.40 1.74
N LEU A 265 -25.25 -42.97 1.24
CA LEU A 265 -24.25 -43.84 0.63
C LEU A 265 -23.04 -43.94 1.53
N THR A 266 -22.70 -45.17 1.92
CA THR A 266 -21.48 -45.47 2.66
C THR A 266 -20.39 -45.92 1.70
N LEU A 267 -19.28 -45.18 1.64
CA LEU A 267 -18.06 -45.57 0.94
C LEU A 267 -17.17 -46.35 1.93
N ALA A 268 -17.37 -47.67 1.98
CA ALA A 268 -16.65 -48.57 2.89
C ALA A 268 -15.44 -49.27 2.25
N THR A 269 -15.19 -49.01 0.97
CA THR A 269 -14.21 -49.73 0.14
C THR A 269 -13.36 -48.74 -0.67
N SER A 270 -12.25 -49.22 -1.23
CA SER A 270 -11.42 -48.37 -2.09
C SER A 270 -12.10 -48.14 -3.44
N ILE A 271 -11.95 -46.94 -3.98
CA ILE A 271 -12.41 -46.58 -5.32
C ILE A 271 -11.22 -46.01 -6.08
N ASP A 272 -10.76 -46.73 -7.09
CA ASP A 272 -9.67 -46.33 -7.97
C ASP A 272 -10.25 -45.98 -9.35
N SER A 273 -10.15 -44.71 -9.78
CA SER A 273 -10.71 -44.28 -11.07
C SER A 273 -10.03 -43.06 -11.68
N SER A 274 -10.25 -42.80 -12.97
CA SER A 274 -9.86 -41.52 -13.60
C SER A 274 -10.81 -40.41 -13.15
N THR A 275 -12.11 -40.65 -13.19
CA THR A 275 -13.14 -39.68 -12.75
C THR A 275 -14.17 -40.35 -11.84
N LEU A 276 -14.66 -39.60 -10.86
CA LEU A 276 -15.65 -40.08 -9.89
C LEU A 276 -16.80 -39.10 -9.74
N VAL A 277 -18.03 -39.59 -9.96
CA VAL A 277 -19.26 -38.86 -9.67
C VAL A 277 -20.04 -39.64 -8.62
N VAL A 278 -20.35 -38.98 -7.50
CA VAL A 278 -21.14 -39.57 -6.42
C VAL A 278 -22.28 -38.63 -6.09
N SER A 279 -23.51 -39.14 -6.13
CA SER A 279 -24.69 -38.34 -5.82
C SER A 279 -25.75 -39.08 -5.02
N THR A 280 -26.49 -38.32 -4.23
CA THR A 280 -27.64 -38.80 -3.45
C THR A 280 -28.82 -37.84 -3.53
N SER A 281 -29.99 -38.29 -3.09
CA SER A 281 -31.18 -37.44 -2.97
C SER A 281 -31.28 -36.86 -1.56
N ASN A 282 -30.55 -35.76 -1.29
CA ASN A 282 -30.59 -35.06 0.00
C ASN A 282 -30.10 -35.90 1.21
N SER A 283 -29.31 -36.94 0.96
CA SER A 283 -28.82 -37.88 1.98
C SER A 283 -27.30 -37.87 2.09
N ALA A 284 -26.75 -38.34 3.22
CA ALA A 284 -25.31 -38.25 3.46
C ALA A 284 -24.46 -39.17 2.56
N ILE A 285 -23.25 -38.72 2.21
CA ILE A 285 -22.15 -39.56 1.72
C ILE A 285 -21.14 -39.70 2.85
N ASN A 286 -20.93 -40.91 3.34
CA ASN A 286 -20.01 -41.18 4.46
C ASN A 286 -18.92 -42.16 4.05
N GLN A 287 -17.67 -41.71 4.04
CA GLN A 287 -16.52 -42.59 3.92
C GLN A 287 -16.19 -43.18 5.29
N THR A 288 -16.32 -44.50 5.42
CA THR A 288 -16.06 -45.23 6.67
C THR A 288 -14.77 -46.06 6.60
N ALA A 289 -14.34 -46.43 5.40
CA ALA A 289 -13.10 -47.17 5.14
C ALA A 289 -12.68 -46.98 3.68
N GLY A 290 -11.56 -47.60 3.28
CA GLY A 290 -11.01 -47.49 1.94
C GLY A 290 -10.38 -46.12 1.63
N ALA A 291 -9.69 -46.05 0.50
CA ALA A 291 -9.15 -44.81 -0.05
C ALA A 291 -9.81 -44.50 -1.39
N LEU A 292 -10.06 -43.21 -1.65
CA LEU A 292 -10.46 -42.73 -2.96
C LEU A 292 -9.20 -42.31 -3.72
N ARG A 293 -8.85 -42.99 -4.82
CA ARG A 293 -7.71 -42.62 -5.67
C ARG A 293 -8.23 -42.22 -7.04
N ILE A 294 -8.36 -40.91 -7.24
CA ILE A 294 -9.00 -40.32 -8.41
C ILE A 294 -7.94 -39.60 -9.23
N GLY A 295 -7.73 -40.01 -10.49
CA GLY A 295 -6.67 -39.45 -11.33
C GLY A 295 -6.95 -38.04 -11.86
N SER A 296 -8.22 -37.64 -11.95
CA SER A 296 -8.68 -36.37 -12.51
C SER A 296 -9.80 -35.77 -11.65
N THR A 297 -10.89 -35.27 -12.26
CA THR A 297 -11.98 -34.59 -11.57
C THR A 297 -12.88 -35.53 -10.77
N SER A 298 -13.39 -35.04 -9.65
CA SER A 298 -14.47 -35.69 -8.90
C SER A 298 -15.59 -34.72 -8.53
N SER A 299 -16.80 -35.25 -8.37
CA SER A 299 -17.99 -34.50 -7.97
C SER A 299 -18.78 -35.27 -6.93
N PHE A 300 -19.09 -34.61 -5.81
CA PHE A 300 -19.93 -35.12 -4.75
C PHE A 300 -21.12 -34.18 -4.55
N ASN A 301 -22.32 -34.67 -4.82
CA ASN A 301 -23.55 -33.89 -4.72
C ASN A 301 -24.60 -34.61 -3.88
N THR A 302 -24.80 -34.12 -2.67
CA THR A 302 -25.80 -34.63 -1.73
C THR A 302 -26.99 -33.69 -1.59
N GLY A 303 -27.08 -32.60 -2.36
CA GLY A 303 -28.06 -31.54 -2.13
C GLY A 303 -27.91 -30.94 -0.71
N SER A 304 -28.82 -31.29 0.20
CA SER A 304 -28.77 -30.89 1.61
C SER A 304 -28.11 -31.91 2.56
N GLY A 305 -27.64 -33.06 2.07
CA GLY A 305 -26.98 -34.08 2.89
C GLY A 305 -25.53 -33.72 3.25
N ALA A 306 -24.96 -34.38 4.26
CA ALA A 306 -23.55 -34.22 4.62
C ALA A 306 -22.60 -34.99 3.68
N ILE A 307 -21.36 -34.53 3.53
CA ILE A 307 -20.28 -35.21 2.79
C ILE A 307 -19.09 -35.38 3.74
N ALA A 308 -18.75 -36.62 4.09
CA ALA A 308 -17.61 -36.94 4.93
C ALA A 308 -16.60 -37.82 4.18
N LEU A 309 -15.52 -37.22 3.70
CA LEU A 309 -14.41 -37.85 2.94
C LEU A 309 -13.10 -37.74 3.74
N GLY A 310 -13.13 -38.23 4.98
CA GLY A 310 -12.10 -37.96 5.99
C GLY A 310 -10.87 -38.88 5.99
N SER A 311 -10.81 -39.89 5.11
CA SER A 311 -9.69 -40.84 5.08
C SER A 311 -8.37 -40.13 4.74
N ALA A 312 -7.33 -40.39 5.54
CA ALA A 312 -5.99 -39.84 5.27
C ALA A 312 -5.31 -40.47 4.04
N GLY A 313 -5.84 -41.57 3.51
CA GLY A 313 -5.33 -42.24 2.31
C GLY A 313 -5.95 -41.73 1.01
N ASN A 314 -6.89 -40.79 1.05
CA ASN A 314 -7.50 -40.22 -0.15
C ASN A 314 -6.46 -39.48 -1.00
N HIS A 315 -6.61 -39.59 -2.32
CA HIS A 315 -5.79 -38.93 -3.31
C HIS A 315 -6.65 -38.46 -4.48
N PHE A 316 -6.89 -37.16 -4.56
CA PHE A 316 -7.63 -36.47 -5.61
C PHE A 316 -6.65 -35.73 -6.53
N GLY A 317 -6.35 -36.32 -7.68
CA GLY A 317 -5.42 -35.79 -8.68
C GLY A 317 -5.95 -34.58 -9.47
N GLY A 318 -7.23 -34.22 -9.34
CA GLY A 318 -7.86 -33.10 -10.02
C GLY A 318 -8.90 -32.37 -9.16
N ALA A 319 -9.65 -31.46 -9.78
CA ALA A 319 -10.60 -30.61 -9.08
C ALA A 319 -11.78 -31.40 -8.48
N VAL A 320 -12.09 -31.13 -7.20
CA VAL A 320 -13.20 -31.75 -6.46
C VAL A 320 -14.36 -30.76 -6.29
N SER A 321 -15.48 -31.00 -6.95
CA SER A 321 -16.69 -30.18 -6.81
C SER A 321 -17.61 -30.72 -5.72
N LEU A 322 -18.10 -29.83 -4.84
CA LEU A 322 -18.79 -30.21 -3.60
C LEU A 322 -20.12 -29.45 -3.48
N THR A 323 -21.22 -30.19 -3.33
CA THR A 323 -22.54 -29.65 -2.99
C THR A 323 -23.14 -30.45 -1.85
N GLY A 324 -23.30 -29.84 -0.67
CA GLY A 324 -23.76 -30.51 0.55
C GLY A 324 -23.93 -29.56 1.72
N ASN A 325 -24.43 -30.05 2.85
CA ASN A 325 -24.59 -29.24 4.07
C ASN A 325 -23.27 -29.16 4.86
N GLU A 326 -22.98 -30.17 5.68
CA GLU A 326 -21.70 -30.30 6.39
C GLU A 326 -20.72 -31.11 5.54
N VAL A 327 -19.60 -30.49 5.14
CA VAL A 327 -18.60 -31.10 4.25
C VAL A 327 -17.25 -31.18 4.93
N SER A 328 -16.69 -32.39 5.00
CA SER A 328 -15.32 -32.64 5.44
C SER A 328 -14.58 -33.43 4.36
N ILE A 329 -13.42 -32.95 3.94
CA ILE A 329 -12.59 -33.58 2.93
C ILE A 329 -11.12 -33.54 3.35
N ARG A 330 -10.45 -34.68 3.19
CA ARG A 330 -9.02 -34.81 3.41
C ARG A 330 -8.35 -35.38 2.16
N ASP A 331 -7.18 -34.84 1.81
CA ASP A 331 -6.28 -35.39 0.80
C ASP A 331 -4.90 -35.67 1.40
N SER A 332 -4.26 -36.74 0.94
CA SER A 332 -2.90 -37.16 1.34
C SER A 332 -1.79 -36.30 0.72
N SER A 333 -2.12 -35.49 -0.29
CA SER A 333 -1.23 -34.68 -1.12
C SER A 333 -1.86 -33.31 -1.37
N THR A 334 -1.68 -32.73 -2.57
CA THR A 334 -2.32 -31.48 -2.98
C THR A 334 -3.82 -31.66 -3.17
N LEU A 335 -4.64 -30.78 -2.61
CA LEU A 335 -6.08 -30.77 -2.81
C LEU A 335 -6.49 -29.56 -3.64
N THR A 336 -7.14 -29.79 -4.77
CA THR A 336 -7.76 -28.72 -5.57
C THR A 336 -9.28 -28.85 -5.49
N LEU A 337 -9.94 -27.88 -4.87
CA LEU A 337 -11.40 -27.79 -4.90
C LEU A 337 -11.86 -27.08 -6.18
N GLY A 338 -13.02 -27.51 -6.68
CA GLY A 338 -13.70 -26.96 -7.85
C GLY A 338 -14.78 -25.95 -7.44
N THR A 339 -16.01 -26.22 -7.86
CA THR A 339 -17.17 -25.39 -7.47
C THR A 339 -17.71 -25.82 -6.10
N LEU A 340 -17.95 -24.84 -5.24
CA LEU A 340 -18.48 -25.03 -3.89
C LEU A 340 -19.91 -24.48 -3.76
N ASN A 341 -20.79 -25.33 -3.25
CA ASN A 341 -22.10 -24.93 -2.73
C ASN A 341 -22.35 -25.71 -1.43
N THR A 342 -21.71 -25.25 -0.35
CA THR A 342 -21.70 -25.95 0.94
C THR A 342 -22.28 -25.08 2.06
N ALA A 343 -22.82 -25.68 3.12
CA ALA A 343 -23.05 -24.91 4.35
C ALA A 343 -21.73 -24.73 5.11
N ASN A 344 -21.23 -25.77 5.78
CA ASN A 344 -19.91 -25.75 6.42
C ASN A 344 -18.89 -26.55 5.61
N LEU A 345 -17.65 -26.09 5.54
CA LEU A 345 -16.56 -26.77 4.85
C LEU A 345 -15.32 -26.89 5.75
N THR A 346 -14.89 -28.13 5.98
CA THR A 346 -13.58 -28.47 6.55
C THR A 346 -12.72 -29.16 5.48
N ALA A 347 -11.67 -28.50 5.02
CA ALA A 347 -10.75 -29.01 4.01
C ALA A 347 -9.35 -29.23 4.60
N THR A 348 -8.80 -30.43 4.48
CA THR A 348 -7.43 -30.75 4.91
C THR A 348 -6.63 -31.31 3.75
N SER A 349 -5.42 -30.78 3.55
CA SER A 349 -4.43 -31.27 2.59
C SER A 349 -3.09 -31.42 3.31
N ASN A 350 -2.26 -32.36 2.88
CA ASN A 350 -0.86 -32.47 3.31
C ASN A 350 0.11 -31.84 2.28
N GLY A 351 -0.42 -31.04 1.36
CA GLY A 351 0.31 -30.31 0.33
C GLY A 351 -0.37 -28.96 0.06
N ALA A 352 -0.19 -28.39 -1.12
CA ALA A 352 -0.92 -27.17 -1.48
C ALA A 352 -2.44 -27.41 -1.53
N LEU A 353 -3.21 -26.44 -1.03
CA LEU A 353 -4.66 -26.45 -1.01
C LEU A 353 -5.21 -25.29 -1.83
N ASN A 354 -5.89 -25.59 -2.94
CA ASN A 354 -6.68 -24.61 -3.67
C ASN A 354 -8.14 -24.71 -3.25
N LEU A 355 -8.70 -23.64 -2.69
CA LEU A 355 -10.08 -23.56 -2.20
C LEU A 355 -11.14 -23.48 -3.31
N GLY A 356 -10.75 -23.36 -4.58
CA GLY A 356 -11.68 -23.34 -5.69
C GLY A 356 -12.43 -22.01 -5.80
N SER A 357 -13.75 -22.09 -6.00
CA SER A 357 -14.65 -20.94 -6.12
C SER A 357 -16.07 -21.30 -5.68
N GLY A 358 -16.89 -20.32 -5.32
CA GLY A 358 -18.29 -20.53 -4.98
C GLY A 358 -18.65 -20.05 -3.57
N ARG A 359 -19.64 -20.70 -2.95
CA ARG A 359 -20.22 -20.26 -1.67
C ARG A 359 -20.08 -21.33 -0.59
N VAL A 360 -19.65 -20.87 0.59
CA VAL A 360 -19.71 -21.57 1.87
C VAL A 360 -20.66 -20.78 2.76
N ALA A 361 -21.91 -21.24 2.92
CA ALA A 361 -22.95 -20.49 3.64
C ALA A 361 -22.76 -20.44 5.17
N GLY A 362 -21.76 -21.15 5.69
CA GLY A 362 -21.40 -21.26 7.09
C GLY A 362 -19.89 -21.10 7.26
N THR A 363 -19.28 -21.92 8.13
CA THR A 363 -17.86 -21.80 8.46
C THR A 363 -16.96 -22.47 7.42
N LEU A 364 -15.83 -21.83 7.13
CA LEU A 364 -14.76 -22.39 6.31
C LEU A 364 -13.53 -22.65 7.19
N ALA A 365 -13.13 -23.91 7.35
CA ALA A 365 -11.91 -24.31 8.03
C ALA A 365 -10.99 -25.05 7.04
N ALA A 366 -9.78 -24.54 6.81
CA ALA A 366 -8.85 -25.08 5.82
C ALA A 366 -7.43 -25.22 6.40
N SER A 367 -6.80 -26.37 6.18
CA SER A 367 -5.41 -26.65 6.57
C SER A 367 -4.67 -27.35 5.45
N SER A 368 -3.46 -26.89 5.11
CA SER A 368 -2.64 -27.41 4.01
C SER A 368 -1.38 -28.16 4.47
N GLY A 369 -1.23 -28.41 5.78
CA GLY A 369 -0.10 -29.20 6.28
C GLY A 369 1.28 -28.62 5.91
N ASN A 370 1.42 -27.29 5.90
CA ASN A 370 2.58 -26.51 5.45
C ASN A 370 2.64 -26.16 3.94
N GLY A 371 1.67 -26.59 3.13
CA GLY A 371 1.53 -26.12 1.75
C GLY A 371 0.90 -24.73 1.63
N ALA A 372 0.96 -24.11 0.45
CA ALA A 372 0.24 -22.85 0.22
C ALA A 372 -1.28 -23.08 0.19
N ILE A 373 -2.05 -22.10 0.67
CA ILE A 373 -3.51 -22.00 0.48
C ILE A 373 -3.78 -20.93 -0.57
N GLY A 374 -4.47 -21.30 -1.65
CA GLY A 374 -4.88 -20.38 -2.71
C GLY A 374 -6.35 -20.57 -3.11
N GLN A 375 -6.76 -19.91 -4.17
CA GLN A 375 -8.11 -20.02 -4.75
C GLN A 375 -8.06 -20.00 -6.28
N ALA A 376 -9.15 -20.44 -6.92
CA ALA A 376 -9.30 -20.43 -8.38
C ALA A 376 -10.22 -19.30 -8.88
N GLY A 377 -11.09 -18.78 -8.01
CA GLY A 377 -11.97 -17.65 -8.28
C GLY A 377 -12.54 -17.05 -6.98
N GLY A 378 -13.57 -16.22 -7.09
CA GLY A 378 -14.25 -15.61 -5.96
C GLY A 378 -14.84 -16.62 -4.96
N LEU A 379 -14.64 -16.34 -3.68
CA LEU A 379 -15.23 -17.09 -2.56
C LEU A 379 -16.21 -16.19 -1.78
N ILE A 380 -17.41 -16.70 -1.54
CA ILE A 380 -18.38 -16.08 -0.63
C ILE A 380 -18.48 -16.95 0.62
N VAL A 381 -18.16 -16.40 1.79
CA VAL A 381 -18.25 -17.10 3.07
C VAL A 381 -19.05 -16.27 4.06
N ASP A 382 -20.21 -16.77 4.48
CA ASP A 382 -21.15 -16.00 5.32
C ASP A 382 -20.73 -15.95 6.80
N ALA A 383 -19.91 -16.90 7.26
CA ALA A 383 -19.49 -17.00 8.65
C ALA A 383 -17.96 -16.99 8.79
N ALA A 384 -17.47 -17.42 9.96
CA ALA A 384 -16.05 -17.37 10.28
C ALA A 384 -15.20 -18.26 9.34
N THR A 385 -14.01 -17.75 9.00
CA THR A 385 -13.04 -18.44 8.15
C THR A 385 -11.73 -18.66 8.92
N ALA A 386 -11.22 -19.89 8.95
CA ALA A 386 -9.97 -20.25 9.60
C ALA A 386 -9.05 -20.96 8.60
N LEU A 387 -7.93 -20.32 8.26
CA LEU A 387 -6.98 -20.82 7.27
C LEU A 387 -5.61 -21.02 7.92
N ASN A 388 -5.10 -22.25 7.87
CA ASN A 388 -3.79 -22.60 8.41
C ASN A 388 -2.89 -23.20 7.31
N ALA A 389 -2.03 -22.35 6.77
CA ALA A 389 -1.01 -22.74 5.81
C ALA A 389 0.31 -23.19 6.46
N GLY A 390 0.45 -23.13 7.80
CA GLY A 390 1.69 -23.44 8.49
C GLY A 390 2.84 -22.52 8.05
N SER A 391 3.84 -23.08 7.36
CA SER A 391 4.93 -22.33 6.70
C SER A 391 4.65 -21.96 5.24
N GLY A 392 3.50 -22.37 4.68
CA GLY A 392 3.05 -21.96 3.35
C GLY A 392 2.42 -20.57 3.33
N ALA A 393 2.24 -20.01 2.13
CA ALA A 393 1.57 -18.73 1.94
C ALA A 393 0.05 -18.89 1.83
N ILE A 394 -0.72 -17.85 2.16
CA ILE A 394 -2.16 -17.72 1.90
C ILE A 394 -2.32 -16.64 0.83
N ALA A 395 -2.96 -16.97 -0.31
CA ALA A 395 -3.19 -16.03 -1.41
C ALA A 395 -4.65 -16.09 -1.90
N LEU A 396 -5.49 -15.23 -1.34
CA LEU A 396 -6.91 -15.06 -1.66
C LEU A 396 -7.16 -13.65 -2.22
N ILE A 397 -6.69 -13.42 -3.45
CA ILE A 397 -6.53 -12.07 -4.02
C ILE A 397 -7.62 -11.67 -5.03
N ASP A 398 -8.60 -12.54 -5.30
CA ASP A 398 -9.70 -12.21 -6.22
C ASP A 398 -10.52 -11.05 -5.65
N GLY A 399 -10.89 -10.12 -6.53
CA GLY A 399 -11.64 -8.93 -6.15
C GLY A 399 -13.11 -9.15 -5.84
N SER A 400 -13.63 -10.36 -6.06
CA SER A 400 -15.01 -10.76 -5.79
C SER A 400 -15.17 -11.59 -4.52
N ASN A 401 -14.09 -11.81 -3.77
CA ASN A 401 -14.15 -12.41 -2.45
C ASN A 401 -15.04 -11.58 -1.51
N ASP A 402 -15.91 -12.26 -0.75
CA ASP A 402 -16.82 -11.68 0.25
C ASP A 402 -16.83 -12.57 1.50
N PHE A 403 -16.02 -12.21 2.49
CA PHE A 403 -15.92 -12.86 3.79
C PHE A 403 -16.70 -12.05 4.83
N GLN A 404 -17.95 -12.43 5.08
CA GLN A 404 -18.85 -11.69 5.96
C GLN A 404 -18.55 -11.92 7.46
N GLY A 405 -17.84 -13.00 7.79
CA GLY A 405 -17.38 -13.31 9.14
C GLY A 405 -15.92 -12.94 9.41
N SER A 406 -15.49 -13.08 10.67
CA SER A 406 -14.07 -12.84 11.01
C SER A 406 -13.14 -13.95 10.49
N MET A 407 -11.92 -13.56 10.11
CA MET A 407 -10.88 -14.46 9.64
C MET A 407 -9.78 -14.72 10.68
N SER A 408 -9.35 -15.97 10.79
CA SER A 408 -8.14 -16.39 11.50
C SER A 408 -7.15 -16.98 10.50
N LEU A 409 -6.00 -16.35 10.34
CA LEU A 409 -5.01 -16.67 9.30
C LEU A 409 -3.66 -17.04 9.90
N THR A 410 -3.08 -18.15 9.46
CA THR A 410 -1.72 -18.57 9.82
C THR A 410 -0.95 -18.98 8.57
N GLY A 411 0.18 -18.31 8.29
CA GLY A 411 1.00 -18.60 7.10
C GLY A 411 2.32 -17.82 7.08
N ALA A 412 3.20 -18.06 6.11
CA ALA A 412 4.47 -17.33 5.97
C ALA A 412 4.36 -16.00 5.22
N GLY A 413 3.35 -15.87 4.36
CA GLY A 413 2.98 -14.65 3.64
C GLY A 413 1.48 -14.71 3.39
N ILE A 414 0.79 -13.59 3.58
CA ILE A 414 -0.69 -13.58 3.67
C ILE A 414 -1.20 -12.45 2.80
N ALA A 415 -1.79 -12.79 1.66
CA ALA A 415 -2.43 -11.86 0.76
C ALA A 415 -3.93 -12.16 0.71
N VAL A 416 -4.76 -11.25 1.22
CA VAL A 416 -6.22 -11.40 1.22
C VAL A 416 -6.87 -10.11 0.73
N ARG A 417 -7.79 -10.28 -0.21
CA ARG A 417 -8.67 -9.22 -0.69
C ARG A 417 -10.12 -9.56 -0.36
N ASP A 418 -10.85 -8.56 0.10
CA ASP A 418 -12.27 -8.62 0.38
C ASP A 418 -12.99 -7.45 -0.32
N SER A 419 -14.19 -7.69 -0.84
CA SER A 419 -15.02 -6.69 -1.52
C SER A 419 -15.65 -5.67 -0.56
N ASN A 420 -15.80 -6.06 0.71
CA ASN A 420 -16.46 -5.35 1.80
C ASN A 420 -15.45 -5.12 2.94
N ASP A 421 -15.91 -5.25 4.18
CA ASP A 421 -15.08 -5.08 5.37
C ASP A 421 -14.26 -6.35 5.63
N LEU A 422 -12.95 -6.18 5.86
CA LEU A 422 -12.07 -7.29 6.21
C LEU A 422 -11.81 -7.27 7.71
N THR A 423 -12.36 -8.24 8.44
CA THR A 423 -12.15 -8.37 9.89
C THR A 423 -11.29 -9.58 10.21
N LEU A 424 -10.18 -9.37 10.91
CA LEU A 424 -9.28 -10.41 11.36
C LEU A 424 -9.38 -10.60 12.88
N SER A 425 -9.72 -11.81 13.31
CA SER A 425 -9.70 -12.20 14.72
C SER A 425 -8.33 -12.70 15.17
N ALA A 426 -7.55 -13.28 14.25
CA ALA A 426 -6.15 -13.65 14.47
C ALA A 426 -5.35 -13.60 13.18
N LEU A 427 -4.07 -13.21 13.29
CA LEU A 427 -3.14 -13.13 12.17
C LEU A 427 -1.75 -13.52 12.65
N THR A 428 -1.26 -14.68 12.21
CA THR A 428 0.06 -15.20 12.56
C THR A 428 0.91 -15.33 11.29
N SER A 429 1.95 -14.51 11.18
CA SER A 429 2.96 -14.62 10.11
C SER A 429 4.20 -15.36 10.61
N ASN A 430 4.54 -16.49 9.99
CA ASN A 430 5.53 -17.43 10.52
C ASN A 430 6.94 -17.34 9.90
N ASN A 431 7.20 -16.44 8.94
CA ASN A 431 8.50 -16.44 8.25
C ASN A 431 8.91 -15.13 7.57
N GLY A 432 8.32 -13.99 7.94
CA GLY A 432 8.68 -12.68 7.37
C GLY A 432 8.39 -12.54 5.87
N GLY A 433 7.41 -13.27 5.32
CA GLY A 433 6.85 -12.95 4.00
C GLY A 433 5.85 -11.78 4.10
N THR A 434 5.49 -11.19 2.98
CA THR A 434 4.59 -10.02 2.96
C THR A 434 3.19 -10.33 3.50
N ILE A 435 2.67 -9.44 4.34
CA ILE A 435 1.26 -9.37 4.72
C ILE A 435 0.61 -8.28 3.86
N ALA A 436 -0.26 -8.67 2.93
CA ALA A 436 -0.98 -7.77 2.02
C ALA A 436 -2.49 -7.91 2.21
N LEU A 437 -3.11 -6.97 2.92
CA LEU A 437 -4.54 -7.02 3.24
C LEU A 437 -5.26 -5.88 2.54
N THR A 438 -6.28 -6.21 1.74
CA THR A 438 -7.09 -5.23 1.01
C THR A 438 -8.56 -5.39 1.35
N ALA A 439 -9.16 -4.37 1.96
CA ALA A 439 -10.60 -4.28 2.21
C ALA A 439 -11.23 -3.28 1.24
N GLY A 440 -12.40 -3.61 0.66
CA GLY A 440 -13.23 -2.63 -0.04
C GLY A 440 -13.86 -1.60 0.91
N GLY A 441 -14.10 -1.98 2.16
CA GLY A 441 -14.60 -1.15 3.25
C GLY A 441 -13.57 -0.94 4.36
N ASN A 442 -13.91 -1.27 5.60
CA ASN A 442 -13.04 -1.15 6.77
C ASN A 442 -12.09 -2.34 6.88
N LEU A 443 -10.84 -2.10 7.28
CA LEU A 443 -9.91 -3.17 7.68
C LEU A 443 -9.74 -3.13 9.21
N ILE A 444 -10.18 -4.21 9.87
CA ILE A 444 -10.05 -4.40 11.32
C ILE A 444 -9.00 -5.48 11.58
N LEU A 445 -7.87 -5.07 12.16
CA LEU A 445 -6.79 -5.97 12.56
C LEU A 445 -7.04 -6.58 13.96
N PRO A 446 -6.40 -7.71 14.28
CA PRO A 446 -6.44 -8.27 15.64
C PRO A 446 -5.85 -7.29 16.67
N GLY A 447 -6.34 -7.34 17.92
CA GLY A 447 -5.86 -6.48 19.01
C GLY A 447 -4.44 -6.80 19.54
N THR A 448 -3.73 -7.73 18.91
CA THR A 448 -2.35 -8.10 19.25
C THR A 448 -1.37 -7.48 18.27
N THR A 449 -0.17 -7.14 18.75
CA THR A 449 0.91 -6.61 17.90
C THR A 449 1.11 -7.46 16.65
N LEU A 450 1.05 -6.81 15.48
CA LEU A 450 1.35 -7.44 14.21
C LEU A 450 2.85 -7.32 13.95
N ASN A 451 3.60 -8.36 14.31
CA ASN A 451 5.03 -8.43 14.08
C ASN A 451 5.32 -9.37 12.91
N ASN A 452 5.75 -8.80 11.79
CA ASN A 452 6.14 -9.53 10.60
C ASN A 452 7.67 -9.69 10.48
N GLY A 453 8.44 -9.37 11.52
CA GLY A 453 9.90 -9.48 11.52
C GLY A 453 10.53 -8.69 10.38
N SER A 454 11.24 -9.37 9.48
CA SER A 454 11.87 -8.79 8.28
C SER A 454 10.92 -8.69 7.07
N GLY A 455 9.65 -9.04 7.22
CA GLY A 455 8.65 -8.98 6.15
C GLY A 455 7.88 -7.67 6.11
N ASP A 456 7.28 -7.41 4.95
CA ASP A 456 6.51 -6.18 4.71
C ASP A 456 5.07 -6.30 5.17
N ILE A 457 4.47 -5.18 5.56
CA ILE A 457 3.06 -5.04 5.91
C ILE A 457 2.44 -4.00 4.97
N ASN A 458 1.53 -4.42 4.09
CA ASN A 458 0.80 -3.56 3.15
C ASN A 458 -0.70 -3.65 3.42
N LEU A 459 -1.27 -2.57 3.94
CA LEU A 459 -2.66 -2.50 4.35
C LEU A 459 -3.41 -1.46 3.50
N ILE A 460 -4.46 -1.89 2.84
CA ILE A 460 -5.28 -1.05 1.96
C ILE A 460 -6.74 -1.18 2.40
N ALA A 461 -7.39 -0.05 2.66
CA ALA A 461 -8.81 -0.02 3.03
C ALA A 461 -9.49 1.28 2.58
N ASN A 462 -10.82 1.35 2.71
CA ASN A 462 -11.49 2.65 2.71
C ASN A 462 -11.19 3.42 4.01
N SER A 463 -11.31 2.74 5.15
CA SER A 463 -10.94 3.24 6.47
C SER A 463 -10.03 2.23 7.18
N LEU A 464 -8.96 2.72 7.77
CA LEU A 464 -7.98 1.90 8.48
C LEU A 464 -7.80 2.43 9.90
N SER A 465 -8.08 1.57 10.89
CA SER A 465 -7.85 1.85 12.31
C SER A 465 -6.88 0.82 12.87
N LEU A 466 -5.81 1.28 13.52
CA LEU A 466 -4.81 0.40 14.11
C LEU A 466 -5.22 0.02 15.54
N SER A 467 -5.61 -1.24 15.74
CA SER A 467 -5.95 -1.81 17.05
C SER A 467 -4.71 -2.25 17.85
N ALA A 468 -3.56 -2.42 17.20
CA ALA A 468 -2.30 -2.82 17.81
C ALA A 468 -1.08 -2.25 17.08
N ALA A 469 0.10 -2.42 17.67
CA ALA A 469 1.35 -1.97 17.07
C ALA A 469 1.72 -2.79 15.81
N LEU A 470 2.42 -2.15 14.86
CA LEU A 470 2.91 -2.79 13.63
C LEU A 470 4.44 -2.82 13.64
N LEU A 471 5.02 -3.98 13.32
CA LEU A 471 6.46 -4.15 13.14
C LEU A 471 6.73 -4.91 11.84
N GLY A 472 7.50 -4.33 10.93
CA GLY A 472 7.90 -4.96 9.66
C GLY A 472 9.14 -4.29 9.06
N ASP A 473 9.63 -4.79 7.93
CA ASP A 473 10.70 -4.10 7.17
C ASP A 473 10.13 -2.87 6.46
N GLU A 474 9.16 -3.05 5.56
CA GLU A 474 8.31 -1.98 5.07
C GLU A 474 6.92 -2.01 5.72
N VAL A 475 6.41 -0.86 6.15
CA VAL A 475 5.01 -0.68 6.53
C VAL A 475 4.37 0.33 5.60
N SER A 476 3.42 -0.13 4.77
CA SER A 476 2.65 0.68 3.83
C SER A 476 1.18 0.67 4.23
N LEU A 477 0.66 1.84 4.59
CA LEU A 477 -0.73 2.04 4.99
C LEU A 477 -1.42 2.97 3.99
N ARG A 478 -2.51 2.52 3.37
CA ARG A 478 -3.30 3.33 2.44
C ARG A 478 -4.78 3.28 2.74
N ALA A 479 -5.38 4.44 2.97
CA ALA A 479 -6.82 4.55 3.24
C ALA A 479 -7.48 5.71 2.49
N ASN A 480 -8.64 5.48 1.90
CA ASN A 480 -9.34 6.53 1.15
C ASN A 480 -9.93 7.62 2.04
N SER A 481 -10.44 7.26 3.22
CA SER A 481 -11.14 8.15 4.16
C SER A 481 -10.21 8.76 5.23
N GLY A 482 -8.90 8.72 5.00
CA GLY A 482 -7.87 9.22 5.93
C GLY A 482 -7.27 8.11 6.78
N LEU A 483 -6.15 8.42 7.44
CA LEU A 483 -5.42 7.51 8.31
C LEU A 483 -5.40 8.05 9.73
N ALA A 484 -5.89 7.27 10.69
CA ALA A 484 -5.77 7.56 12.12
C ALA A 484 -4.77 6.60 12.76
N LEU A 485 -3.62 7.14 13.20
CA LEU A 485 -2.53 6.38 13.80
C LEU A 485 -2.57 6.55 15.32
N SER A 486 -2.96 5.49 16.03
CA SER A 486 -3.04 5.48 17.50
C SER A 486 -1.99 4.61 18.17
N GLN A 487 -1.25 3.81 17.39
CA GLN A 487 -0.34 2.76 17.89
C GLN A 487 1.09 2.94 17.38
N ASN A 488 2.03 2.25 18.02
CA ASN A 488 3.43 2.27 17.57
C ASN A 488 3.57 1.60 16.19
N ILE A 489 4.37 2.21 15.32
CA ILE A 489 4.81 1.60 14.07
C ILE A 489 6.33 1.60 14.06
N THR A 490 6.93 0.42 13.94
CA THR A 490 8.38 0.25 13.79
C THR A 490 8.66 -0.32 12.41
N ALA A 491 9.47 0.38 11.62
CA ALA A 491 9.82 -0.06 10.27
C ALA A 491 11.23 0.38 9.83
N ARG A 492 11.76 -0.27 8.80
CA ARG A 492 12.87 0.31 8.01
C ARG A 492 12.35 1.40 7.09
N THR A 493 11.24 1.16 6.40
CA THR A 493 10.57 2.17 5.56
C THR A 493 9.09 2.28 5.89
N LEU A 494 8.58 3.51 5.89
CA LEU A 494 7.17 3.80 6.21
C LEU A 494 6.52 4.57 5.06
N SER A 495 5.40 4.06 4.56
CA SER A 495 4.56 4.74 3.57
C SER A 495 3.17 4.94 4.14
N LEU A 496 2.73 6.19 4.20
CA LEU A 496 1.40 6.58 4.67
C LEU A 496 0.71 7.34 3.54
N ALA A 497 -0.40 6.81 3.03
CA ALA A 497 -1.11 7.42 1.92
C ALA A 497 -2.62 7.55 2.19
N SER A 498 -3.21 8.67 1.79
CA SER A 498 -4.65 8.83 1.77
C SER A 498 -5.17 9.48 0.48
N SER A 499 -6.42 9.22 0.14
CA SER A 499 -7.07 9.81 -1.04
C SER A 499 -7.66 11.19 -0.71
N ASN A 500 -6.78 12.16 -0.42
CA ASN A 500 -7.15 13.56 -0.10
C ASN A 500 -7.75 13.81 1.30
N ALA A 501 -7.61 12.85 2.21
CA ALA A 501 -8.11 12.94 3.58
C ALA A 501 -6.96 13.09 4.60
N ALA A 502 -7.26 13.50 5.83
CA ALA A 502 -6.20 13.76 6.80
C ALA A 502 -5.45 12.47 7.22
N ILE A 503 -4.15 12.61 7.47
CA ILE A 503 -3.30 11.62 8.14
C ILE A 503 -2.98 12.17 9.52
N THR A 504 -3.60 11.61 10.56
CA THR A 504 -3.51 12.12 11.93
C THR A 504 -2.96 11.06 12.87
N GLN A 505 -2.01 11.46 13.69
CA GLN A 505 -1.47 10.65 14.77
C GLN A 505 -2.06 11.12 16.10
N SER A 506 -2.80 10.25 16.77
CA SER A 506 -3.39 10.48 18.09
C SER A 506 -2.64 9.77 19.22
N GLY A 507 -1.78 8.81 18.88
CA GLY A 507 -1.02 8.01 19.83
C GLY A 507 0.10 7.21 19.16
N GLY A 508 0.90 6.54 19.98
CA GLY A 508 2.05 5.74 19.53
C GLY A 508 3.21 6.55 18.97
N ALA A 509 4.37 5.92 18.86
CA ALA A 509 5.55 6.46 18.19
C ALA A 509 5.71 5.86 16.79
N LEU A 510 6.14 6.68 15.83
CA LEU A 510 6.58 6.22 14.51
C LEU A 510 8.11 6.11 14.56
N LEU A 511 8.63 4.89 14.54
CA LEU A 511 10.06 4.58 14.68
C LEU A 511 10.57 4.02 13.34
N VAL A 512 11.21 4.87 12.53
CA VAL A 512 11.58 4.57 11.15
C VAL A 512 13.06 4.81 10.91
N SER A 513 13.81 3.73 10.68
CA SER A 513 15.27 3.82 10.51
C SER A 513 15.71 4.30 9.11
N GLY A 514 14.84 4.19 8.11
CA GLY A 514 15.04 4.62 6.73
C GLY A 514 14.08 5.71 6.30
N ALA A 515 13.63 5.65 5.04
CA ALA A 515 12.78 6.68 4.44
C ALA A 515 11.31 6.56 4.88
N THR A 516 10.70 7.70 5.11
CA THR A 516 9.26 7.86 5.36
C THR A 516 8.63 8.70 4.26
N THR A 517 7.55 8.22 3.67
CA THR A 517 6.73 8.99 2.72
C THR A 517 5.33 9.16 3.29
N VAL A 518 4.85 10.39 3.34
CA VAL A 518 3.50 10.73 3.82
C VAL A 518 2.80 11.56 2.76
N ASP A 519 1.78 10.98 2.14
CA ASP A 519 0.98 11.63 1.10
C ASP A 519 -0.49 11.67 1.50
N ALA A 520 -0.92 12.83 1.98
CA ALA A 520 -2.32 13.10 2.29
C ALA A 520 -3.07 13.73 1.10
N GLY A 521 -2.44 13.92 -0.06
CA GLY A 521 -2.99 14.68 -1.18
C GLY A 521 -3.35 16.11 -0.78
N THR A 522 -4.64 16.46 -0.81
CA THR A 522 -5.16 17.74 -0.29
C THR A 522 -5.56 17.72 1.20
N GLY A 523 -5.36 16.59 1.89
CA GLY A 523 -5.60 16.43 3.33
C GLY A 523 -4.45 16.98 4.19
N ALA A 524 -4.72 17.18 5.48
CA ALA A 524 -3.70 17.63 6.43
C ALA A 524 -2.87 16.44 6.97
N ILE A 525 -1.61 16.71 7.31
CA ILE A 525 -0.70 15.77 8.00
C ILE A 525 -0.49 16.28 9.43
N SER A 526 -0.71 15.44 10.43
CA SER A 526 -0.47 15.73 11.84
C SER A 526 0.24 14.57 12.52
N LEU A 527 1.58 14.58 12.47
CA LEU A 527 2.49 13.60 13.09
C LEU A 527 3.25 14.25 14.24
N LEU A 528 2.52 14.60 15.30
CA LEU A 528 2.99 15.55 16.33
C LEU A 528 3.57 14.89 17.58
N GLN A 529 3.63 13.56 17.64
CA GLN A 529 4.12 12.86 18.82
C GLN A 529 5.63 13.09 19.01
N ALA A 530 6.02 13.55 20.19
CA ALA A 530 7.42 13.87 20.51
C ALA A 530 8.36 12.65 20.48
N ALA A 531 7.81 11.43 20.52
CA ALA A 531 8.57 10.19 20.48
C ALA A 531 8.77 9.65 19.04
N ASN A 532 8.26 10.33 18.02
CA ASN A 532 8.55 9.98 16.64
C ASN A 532 10.05 10.06 16.37
N ASN A 533 10.56 9.13 15.57
CA ASN A 533 11.95 9.06 15.17
C ASN A 533 11.97 8.69 13.69
N PHE A 534 12.27 9.68 12.85
CA PHE A 534 12.39 9.57 11.42
C PHE A 534 13.79 9.97 10.99
N ASN A 535 14.40 9.18 10.11
CA ASN A 535 15.66 9.57 9.49
C ASN A 535 15.44 10.59 8.35
N SER A 536 14.63 10.21 7.36
CA SER A 536 14.28 11.07 6.22
C SER A 536 12.79 11.02 5.89
N VAL A 537 12.19 12.18 5.64
CA VAL A 537 10.74 12.29 5.40
C VAL A 537 10.43 13.09 4.13
N SER A 538 9.54 12.54 3.30
CA SER A 538 8.88 13.25 2.20
C SER A 538 7.41 13.49 2.52
N LEU A 539 6.94 14.72 2.37
CA LEU A 539 5.62 15.17 2.83
C LEU A 539 4.82 15.82 1.69
N THR A 540 3.58 15.38 1.48
CA THR A 540 2.61 16.02 0.59
C THR A 540 1.27 16.21 1.31
N GLY A 541 0.82 17.45 1.49
CA GLY A 541 -0.43 17.74 2.20
C GLY A 541 -0.81 19.22 2.25
N ASN A 542 -1.99 19.52 2.79
CA ASN A 542 -2.52 20.88 2.98
C ASN A 542 -2.64 21.20 4.48
N GLY A 543 -1.52 21.61 5.07
CA GLY A 543 -1.35 21.73 6.52
C GLY A 543 -0.53 20.55 7.03
N ILE A 544 0.72 20.80 7.41
CA ILE A 544 1.71 19.75 7.68
C ILE A 544 2.34 20.02 9.04
N GLY A 545 2.06 19.15 10.00
CA GLY A 545 2.67 19.14 11.33
C GLY A 545 3.52 17.89 11.51
N VAL A 546 4.82 18.05 11.76
CA VAL A 546 5.73 16.94 12.07
C VAL A 546 6.61 17.31 13.26
N THR A 547 6.63 16.44 14.27
CA THR A 547 7.58 16.48 15.37
C THR A 547 8.45 15.24 15.29
N ASP A 548 9.74 15.42 15.45
CA ASP A 548 10.74 14.36 15.50
C ASP A 548 11.62 14.50 16.76
N SER A 549 12.04 13.37 17.33
CA SER A 549 12.81 13.31 18.59
C SER A 549 14.31 13.59 18.41
N ASP A 550 14.86 13.39 17.21
CA ASP A 550 16.28 13.56 16.92
C ASP A 550 16.51 14.37 15.62
N ASN A 551 17.45 13.96 14.78
CA ASN A 551 17.81 14.69 13.57
C ASN A 551 16.82 14.33 12.46
N LEU A 552 16.15 15.34 11.90
CA LEU A 552 15.19 15.15 10.82
C LEU A 552 15.73 15.69 9.50
N SER A 553 15.80 14.84 8.48
CA SER A 553 16.06 15.25 7.10
C SER A 553 14.77 15.31 6.29
N LEU A 554 14.36 16.50 5.87
CA LEU A 554 13.27 16.65 4.90
C LEU A 554 13.80 16.39 3.49
N ALA A 555 13.43 15.26 2.90
CA ALA A 555 13.77 14.95 1.51
C ALA A 555 12.93 15.77 0.52
N ALA A 556 11.65 15.95 0.82
CA ALA A 556 10.73 16.78 0.04
C ALA A 556 9.59 17.31 0.92
N LEU A 557 9.06 18.49 0.58
CA LEU A 557 7.88 19.06 1.24
C LEU A 557 7.02 19.82 0.23
N THR A 558 5.84 19.29 -0.04
CA THR A 558 4.87 19.85 -0.98
C THR A 558 3.61 20.28 -0.23
N SER A 559 3.43 21.59 -0.06
CA SER A 559 2.16 22.14 0.42
C SER A 559 1.18 22.25 -0.74
N THR A 560 0.10 21.46 -0.71
CA THR A 560 -0.91 21.43 -1.79
C THR A 560 -1.97 22.53 -1.67
N GLY A 561 -1.92 23.33 -0.60
CA GLY A 561 -2.81 24.46 -0.38
C GLY A 561 -2.25 25.47 0.61
N ASN A 562 -3.13 26.25 1.24
CA ASN A 562 -2.81 27.31 2.20
C ASN A 562 -2.87 26.82 3.66
N GLY A 563 -2.58 25.55 3.94
CA GLY A 563 -2.46 25.04 5.30
C GLY A 563 -1.10 25.37 5.91
N SER A 564 -1.05 25.55 7.24
CA SER A 564 0.20 25.92 7.92
C SER A 564 1.17 24.74 7.98
N VAL A 565 2.46 25.02 7.85
CA VAL A 565 3.53 24.02 7.96
C VAL A 565 4.31 24.27 9.24
N ALA A 566 4.41 23.26 10.09
CA ALA A 566 5.20 23.26 11.32
C ALA A 566 6.04 21.99 11.38
N VAL A 567 7.36 22.13 11.27
CA VAL A 567 8.30 21.01 11.36
C VAL A 567 9.29 21.27 12.49
N THR A 568 9.37 20.33 13.43
CA THR A 568 10.24 20.42 14.60
C THR A 568 11.12 19.18 14.69
N ALA A 569 12.43 19.36 14.67
CA ALA A 569 13.41 18.32 14.97
C ALA A 569 13.95 18.51 16.38
N GLY A 570 14.00 17.46 17.19
CA GLY A 570 14.65 17.46 18.50
C GLY A 570 16.15 17.72 18.40
N GLY A 571 16.76 17.29 17.29
CA GLY A 571 18.13 17.52 16.84
C GLY A 571 18.26 18.60 15.77
N THR A 572 19.04 18.30 14.74
CA THR A 572 19.24 19.14 13.55
C THR A 572 18.11 18.94 12.55
N LEU A 573 17.49 20.02 12.07
CA LEU A 573 16.54 19.97 10.96
C LEU A 573 17.26 20.32 9.64
N SER A 574 17.36 19.35 8.73
CA SER A 574 17.88 19.56 7.38
C SER A 574 16.72 19.78 6.41
N LEU A 575 16.75 20.90 5.67
CA LEU A 575 15.70 21.32 4.75
C LEU A 575 15.94 20.78 3.33
N PRO A 576 14.88 20.59 2.51
CA PRO A 576 15.02 20.12 1.14
C PRO A 576 15.57 21.23 0.24
N SER A 577 16.15 20.84 -0.90
CA SER A 577 16.65 21.78 -1.92
C SER A 577 15.56 22.45 -2.76
N GLN A 578 14.29 22.06 -2.56
CA GLN A 578 13.13 22.70 -3.17
C GLN A 578 12.63 23.87 -2.31
N ALA A 579 12.09 24.90 -2.96
CA ALA A 579 11.47 26.02 -2.25
C ALA A 579 10.27 25.55 -1.41
N ILE A 580 10.10 26.13 -0.22
CA ILE A 580 8.95 25.90 0.65
C ILE A 580 8.12 27.18 0.70
N ALA A 581 7.03 27.20 -0.06
CA ALA A 581 6.07 28.30 -0.06
C ALA A 581 4.70 27.81 0.39
N VAL A 582 4.19 28.35 1.49
CA VAL A 582 2.89 27.95 2.09
C VAL A 582 1.77 28.97 1.82
N GLY A 583 1.97 29.84 0.82
CA GLY A 583 1.03 30.90 0.46
C GLY A 583 0.74 31.84 1.62
N ASN A 584 -0.55 32.03 1.95
CA ASN A 584 -1.01 32.91 3.04
C ASN A 584 -0.97 32.24 4.43
N SER A 585 -0.40 31.04 4.54
CA SER A 585 -0.33 30.29 5.81
C SER A 585 0.99 30.50 6.55
N ASN A 586 1.10 29.94 7.76
CA ASN A 586 2.29 30.08 8.58
C ASN A 586 3.30 28.97 8.26
N LEU A 587 4.59 29.33 8.26
CA LEU A 587 5.72 28.42 8.15
C LEU A 587 6.56 28.50 9.43
N THR A 588 6.63 27.40 10.17
CA THR A 588 7.45 27.26 11.36
C THR A 588 8.43 26.12 11.18
N LEU A 589 9.73 26.41 11.24
CA LEU A 589 10.81 25.43 11.13
C LEU A 589 11.71 25.54 12.35
N ALA A 590 11.84 24.45 13.11
CA ALA A 590 12.58 24.43 14.36
C ALA A 590 13.60 23.29 14.40
N SER A 591 14.86 23.65 14.64
CA SER A 591 15.94 22.75 15.03
C SER A 591 16.26 22.97 16.51
N ASN A 592 15.74 22.10 17.37
CA ASN A 592 15.88 22.24 18.81
C ASN A 592 17.24 21.76 19.34
N GLY A 593 17.95 20.94 18.58
CA GLY A 593 19.23 20.35 18.98
C GLY A 593 20.43 20.76 18.13
N GLY A 594 20.24 21.61 17.10
CA GLY A 594 21.32 22.00 16.19
C GLY A 594 21.11 23.36 15.55
N ALA A 595 21.90 23.65 14.52
CA ALA A 595 21.76 24.84 13.70
C ALA A 595 20.69 24.62 12.62
N LEU A 596 20.04 25.70 12.17
CA LEU A 596 19.15 25.68 11.03
C LEU A 596 19.78 26.44 9.86
N SER A 597 19.80 25.83 8.67
CA SER A 597 20.28 26.49 7.45
C SER A 597 19.22 26.40 6.36
N THR A 598 18.93 27.52 5.70
CA THR A 598 18.00 27.52 4.55
C THR A 598 18.65 26.80 3.37
N ALA A 599 17.99 25.80 2.80
CA ALA A 599 18.47 25.07 1.62
C ALA A 599 17.86 25.56 0.29
N ALA A 600 16.78 26.35 0.36
CA ALA A 600 16.10 26.97 -0.77
C ALA A 600 15.27 28.18 -0.29
N ALA A 601 14.55 28.84 -1.20
CA ALA A 601 13.67 29.95 -0.85
C ALA A 601 12.53 29.50 0.08
N LEU A 602 12.19 30.35 1.07
CA LEU A 602 11.12 30.11 2.04
C LEU A 602 10.05 31.21 1.93
N GLY A 603 8.77 30.86 2.05
CA GLY A 603 7.67 31.80 1.91
C GLY A 603 6.43 31.44 2.71
N GLY A 604 5.82 32.43 3.38
CA GLY A 604 4.55 32.28 4.09
C GLY A 604 4.02 33.62 4.60
N ASN A 605 2.88 33.63 5.28
CA ASN A 605 2.38 34.81 5.98
C ASN A 605 3.25 35.10 7.22
N ASN A 606 3.35 34.16 8.15
CA ASN A 606 4.30 34.25 9.27
C ASN A 606 5.39 33.21 9.07
N VAL A 607 6.65 33.65 8.96
CA VAL A 607 7.80 32.75 8.86
C VAL A 607 8.56 32.78 10.19
N THR A 608 8.59 31.65 10.89
CA THR A 608 9.33 31.48 12.14
C THR A 608 10.41 30.44 11.97
N LEU A 609 11.67 30.84 12.12
CA LEU A 609 12.84 29.99 12.02
C LEU A 609 13.56 29.94 13.37
N PHE A 610 13.78 28.74 13.88
CA PHE A 610 14.52 28.50 15.12
C PHE A 610 15.66 27.50 14.87
N GLY A 611 16.88 27.89 15.23
CA GLY A 611 18.02 26.98 15.31
C GLY A 611 18.78 27.22 16.60
N ARG A 612 18.78 26.24 17.52
CA ARG A 612 19.43 26.37 18.83
C ARG A 612 20.88 26.84 18.70
N ASP A 613 21.65 26.19 17.82
CA ASP A 613 23.08 26.44 17.61
C ASP A 613 23.37 27.43 16.47
N GLY A 614 22.36 28.22 16.06
CA GLY A 614 22.51 29.31 15.10
C GLY A 614 21.59 29.16 13.89
N LEU A 615 21.51 30.24 13.11
CA LEU A 615 20.69 30.32 11.91
C LEU A 615 21.52 30.87 10.76
N THR A 616 21.58 30.13 9.65
CA THR A 616 22.24 30.58 8.41
C THR A 616 21.21 30.75 7.30
N LEU A 617 21.09 31.97 6.79
CA LEU A 617 20.19 32.34 5.71
C LEU A 617 20.99 32.51 4.42
N GLY A 618 20.89 31.53 3.52
CA GLY A 618 21.53 31.54 2.20
C GLY A 618 20.57 31.83 1.05
N HIS A 619 19.27 31.93 1.33
CA HIS A 619 18.22 32.01 0.31
C HIS A 619 17.17 33.06 0.68
N THR A 620 16.37 33.46 -0.31
CA THR A 620 15.31 34.46 -0.12
C THR A 620 14.25 33.95 0.85
N VAL A 621 13.86 34.79 1.81
CA VAL A 621 12.74 34.54 2.73
C VAL A 621 11.70 35.62 2.52
N THR A 622 10.50 35.23 2.08
CA THR A 622 9.36 36.14 1.88
C THR A 622 8.36 35.95 3.00
N ALA A 623 7.99 37.03 3.70
CA ALA A 623 7.06 36.94 4.82
C ALA A 623 6.20 38.19 4.98
N ASN A 624 5.00 38.05 5.57
CA ASN A 624 4.34 39.19 6.19
C ASN A 624 4.98 39.49 7.55
N THR A 625 5.16 38.51 8.43
CA THR A 625 5.98 38.69 9.65
C THR A 625 7.11 37.67 9.71
N LEU A 626 8.25 38.11 10.23
CA LEU A 626 9.46 37.29 10.31
C LEU A 626 9.93 37.17 11.76
N ALA A 627 10.13 35.94 12.23
CA ALA A 627 10.76 35.65 13.50
C ALA A 627 11.99 34.76 13.29
N LEU A 628 13.17 35.26 13.60
CA LEU A 628 14.43 34.53 13.54
C LEU A 628 14.98 34.38 14.96
N ARG A 629 15.23 33.14 15.39
CA ARG A 629 15.62 32.87 16.78
C ARG A 629 16.73 31.83 16.87
N SER A 630 17.66 32.04 17.79
CA SER A 630 18.65 31.06 18.23
C SER A 630 18.86 31.13 19.74
N THR A 631 19.67 30.23 20.29
CA THR A 631 20.01 30.22 21.72
C THR A 631 21.49 30.58 21.89
N ASN A 632 21.79 31.89 21.95
CA ASN A 632 23.15 32.40 22.10
C ASN A 632 24.11 31.96 20.98
N ALA A 633 23.60 31.87 19.75
CA ALA A 633 24.36 31.50 18.57
C ALA A 633 24.06 32.45 17.41
N ALA A 634 25.00 32.64 16.49
CA ALA A 634 24.90 33.69 15.49
C ALA A 634 23.71 33.48 14.53
N ILE A 635 23.08 34.59 14.13
CA ILE A 635 22.12 34.65 13.03
C ILE A 635 22.82 35.36 11.86
N VAL A 636 23.13 34.61 10.81
CA VAL A 636 23.97 35.09 9.71
C VAL A 636 23.24 34.95 8.38
N GLN A 637 23.30 36.00 7.56
CA GLN A 637 22.86 35.99 6.19
C GLN A 637 24.06 35.94 5.24
N ASN A 638 24.15 34.87 4.45
CA ASN A 638 25.21 34.69 3.45
C ASN A 638 24.74 35.09 2.05
N ALA A 639 23.45 34.92 1.75
CA ALA A 639 22.85 35.23 0.45
C ALA A 639 21.32 35.31 0.58
N GLY A 640 20.65 35.65 -0.54
CA GLY A 640 19.19 35.83 -0.59
C GLY A 640 18.72 37.10 0.11
N ALA A 641 17.53 37.59 -0.25
CA ALA A 641 16.93 38.76 0.39
C ALA A 641 15.93 38.34 1.47
N LEU A 642 15.83 39.10 2.56
CA LEU A 642 14.69 39.04 3.46
C LEU A 642 13.66 40.05 2.97
N ASP A 643 12.53 39.59 2.43
CA ASP A 643 11.45 40.46 1.94
C ASP A 643 10.25 40.36 2.88
N VAL A 644 10.17 41.29 3.83
CA VAL A 644 9.19 41.29 4.90
C VAL A 644 8.30 42.52 4.81
N VAL A 645 6.99 42.32 4.79
CA VAL A 645 6.00 43.43 4.70
C VAL A 645 5.68 44.04 6.07
N GLY A 646 5.51 43.19 7.08
CA GLY A 646 5.19 43.56 8.45
C GLY A 646 6.43 43.61 9.35
N THR A 647 6.25 43.28 10.62
CA THR A 647 7.29 43.38 11.65
C THR A 647 8.23 42.19 11.62
N SER A 648 9.51 42.45 11.90
CA SER A 648 10.53 41.42 12.08
C SER A 648 11.02 41.37 13.53
N THR A 649 11.24 40.18 14.08
CA THR A 649 11.92 39.95 15.36
C THR A 649 13.12 39.03 15.12
N VAL A 650 14.31 39.47 15.52
CA VAL A 650 15.55 38.70 15.40
C VAL A 650 16.20 38.63 16.77
N ASP A 651 16.34 37.42 17.30
CA ASP A 651 16.84 37.16 18.64
C ASP A 651 17.95 36.12 18.60
N ALA A 652 19.19 36.60 18.69
CA ALA A 652 20.40 35.78 18.76
C ALA A 652 20.85 35.51 20.21
N GLY A 653 20.07 35.92 21.22
CA GLY A 653 20.49 35.91 22.62
C GLY A 653 21.72 36.80 22.83
N SER A 654 22.81 36.21 23.32
CA SER A 654 24.10 36.91 23.50
C SER A 654 25.01 36.90 22.27
N ALA A 655 24.63 36.28 21.16
CA ALA A 655 25.44 36.19 19.94
C ALA A 655 25.18 37.33 18.94
N SER A 656 25.86 37.29 17.80
CA SER A 656 25.76 38.32 16.76
C SER A 656 24.61 38.09 15.78
N ILE A 657 24.14 39.19 15.21
CA ILE A 657 23.20 39.27 14.09
C ILE A 657 23.91 39.93 12.91
N ALA A 658 23.99 39.24 11.78
CA ALA A 658 24.55 39.74 10.53
C ALA A 658 23.52 39.59 9.39
N LEU A 659 22.72 40.63 9.17
CA LEU A 659 21.71 40.74 8.11
C LEU A 659 22.08 41.88 7.15
N ASN A 660 23.31 41.83 6.64
CA ASN A 660 24.00 42.92 5.94
C ASN A 660 23.76 42.95 4.43
N ASN A 661 22.86 42.12 3.89
CA ASN A 661 22.50 42.19 2.46
C ASN A 661 21.67 43.46 2.19
N GLY A 662 22.22 44.37 1.37
CA GLY A 662 21.53 45.61 0.98
C GLY A 662 20.23 45.42 0.20
N SER A 663 19.87 44.20 -0.19
CA SER A 663 18.58 43.87 -0.85
C SER A 663 17.44 43.56 0.14
N ASN A 664 17.74 43.46 1.44
CA ASN A 664 16.72 43.19 2.46
C ASN A 664 15.66 44.30 2.54
N ARG A 665 14.46 43.93 2.97
CA ARG A 665 13.33 44.81 3.21
C ARG A 665 12.60 44.40 4.49
N PHE A 666 12.54 45.31 5.45
CA PHE A 666 11.86 45.20 6.73
C PHE A 666 10.73 46.24 6.79
N GLY A 667 9.55 45.84 6.30
CA GLY A 667 8.43 46.73 6.00
C GLY A 667 7.92 47.60 7.14
N ALA A 668 7.63 46.98 8.28
CA ALA A 668 7.11 47.64 9.49
C ALA A 668 8.14 47.70 10.64
N GLY A 669 9.42 47.62 10.30
CA GLY A 669 10.53 47.71 11.25
C GLY A 669 10.91 46.38 11.92
N ILE A 670 11.99 46.44 12.69
CA ILE A 670 12.69 45.27 13.23
C ILE A 670 12.97 45.44 14.73
N ARG A 671 12.78 44.37 15.49
CA ARG A 671 13.25 44.22 16.88
C ARG A 671 14.46 43.29 16.90
N LEU A 672 15.52 43.71 17.58
CA LEU A 672 16.83 43.06 17.57
C LEU A 672 17.30 42.75 18.99
N THR A 673 17.78 41.53 19.24
CA THR A 673 18.49 41.13 20.47
C THR A 673 19.78 40.39 20.08
N GLY A 674 20.95 40.92 20.48
CA GLY A 674 22.26 40.34 20.15
C GLY A 674 23.41 41.21 20.67
N THR A 675 24.67 40.79 20.55
CA THR A 675 25.85 41.61 20.92
C THR A 675 26.36 42.43 19.74
N GLY A 676 26.85 41.78 18.68
CA GLY A 676 27.22 42.45 17.42
C GLY A 676 26.05 42.45 16.44
N ILE A 677 25.58 43.61 16.00
CA ILE A 677 24.36 43.76 15.20
C ILE A 677 24.67 44.55 13.93
N THR A 678 24.61 43.87 12.78
CA THR A 678 24.71 44.49 11.45
C THR A 678 23.44 44.23 10.67
N VAL A 679 22.76 45.29 10.22
CA VAL A 679 21.50 45.20 9.46
C VAL A 679 21.54 46.19 8.31
N ALA A 680 21.17 45.72 7.11
CA ALA A 680 20.94 46.57 5.94
C ALA A 680 19.47 46.46 5.49
N ASP A 681 18.90 47.55 4.99
CA ASP A 681 17.60 47.61 4.31
C ASP A 681 17.73 48.42 3.01
N ARG A 682 17.11 47.99 1.92
CA ARG A 682 17.13 48.69 0.63
C ARG A 682 16.30 49.99 0.62
N GLY A 683 15.37 50.13 1.56
CA GLY A 683 14.50 51.28 1.77
C GLY A 683 14.68 51.84 3.18
N ASN A 684 13.58 52.28 3.80
CA ASN A 684 13.65 52.80 5.17
C ASN A 684 13.86 51.68 6.17
N LEU A 685 14.83 51.85 7.06
CA LEU A 685 15.07 50.95 8.19
C LEU A 685 14.48 51.59 9.45
N THR A 686 13.46 50.96 10.03
CA THR A 686 12.90 51.34 11.32
C THR A 686 13.31 50.33 12.38
N ILE A 687 13.99 50.80 13.43
CA ILE A 687 14.35 49.99 14.59
C ILE A 687 13.28 50.20 15.66
N ASN A 688 12.49 49.17 15.93
CA ASN A 688 11.41 49.24 16.93
C ASN A 688 11.94 49.04 18.35
N ALA A 689 12.95 48.19 18.50
CA ALA A 689 13.72 48.03 19.74
C ALA A 689 15.05 47.34 19.44
N LEU A 690 16.11 47.78 20.10
CA LEU A 690 17.46 47.25 19.95
C LEU A 690 18.04 46.91 21.33
N ASN A 691 18.09 45.63 21.65
CA ASN A 691 18.75 45.12 22.86
C ASN A 691 20.15 44.61 22.49
N ALA A 692 21.10 45.53 22.45
CA ALA A 692 22.50 45.23 22.16
C ALA A 692 23.24 44.82 23.43
N GLY A 693 23.98 43.72 23.40
CA GLY A 693 24.92 43.35 24.46
C GLY A 693 26.19 44.20 24.41
N ALA A 694 26.93 44.24 25.51
CA ALA A 694 28.10 45.11 25.66
C ALA A 694 29.21 44.79 24.65
N ASN A 695 29.94 45.84 24.23
CA ASN A 695 31.14 45.77 23.39
C ASN A 695 30.95 45.10 22.01
N GLY A 696 29.72 45.07 21.49
CA GLY A 696 29.44 44.62 20.12
C GLY A 696 29.31 45.77 19.14
N THR A 697 29.78 45.56 17.91
CA THR A 697 29.61 46.55 16.83
C THR A 697 28.14 46.68 16.47
N ILE A 698 27.65 47.90 16.34
CA ILE A 698 26.31 48.18 15.79
C ILE A 698 26.49 48.90 14.47
N ALA A 699 26.03 48.29 13.37
CA ALA A 699 26.10 48.84 12.03
C ALA A 699 24.72 48.75 11.35
N LEU A 700 24.02 49.89 11.25
CA LEU A 700 22.68 49.98 10.68
C LEU A 700 22.73 50.80 9.39
N THR A 701 22.35 50.19 8.28
CA THR A 701 22.37 50.82 6.95
C THR A 701 20.97 50.83 6.34
N ALA A 702 20.42 52.01 6.08
CA ALA A 702 19.16 52.20 5.36
C ALA A 702 19.45 52.72 3.95
N GLY A 703 18.78 52.18 2.94
CA GLY A 703 18.78 52.71 1.57
C GLY A 703 17.93 53.99 1.45
N GLY A 704 16.93 54.11 2.32
CA GLY A 704 16.16 55.32 2.61
C GLY A 704 16.48 55.82 4.02
N ALA A 705 15.48 56.38 4.71
CA ALA A 705 15.66 56.95 6.05
C ALA A 705 15.94 55.87 7.10
N LEU A 706 16.78 56.20 8.08
CA LEU A 706 17.00 55.40 9.29
C LEU A 706 16.20 56.00 10.45
N ASN A 707 15.18 55.28 10.89
CA ASN A 707 14.34 55.66 12.02
C ASN A 707 14.72 54.82 13.24
N LEU A 708 15.23 55.47 14.28
CA LEU A 708 15.64 54.80 15.52
C LEU A 708 14.54 54.93 16.57
N SER A 709 14.39 53.90 17.40
CA SER A 709 13.64 53.99 18.65
C SER A 709 14.30 54.98 19.60
N VAL A 710 13.51 55.55 20.52
CA VAL A 710 14.05 56.40 21.58
C VAL A 710 14.80 55.53 22.59
N GLN A 711 16.12 55.43 22.42
CA GLN A 711 17.01 54.67 23.30
C GLN A 711 18.46 55.07 23.09
N ASP A 712 19.25 54.91 24.15
CA ASP A 712 20.70 55.09 24.10
C ASP A 712 21.35 53.88 23.43
N LEU A 713 22.40 54.13 22.65
CA LEU A 713 23.21 53.12 22.00
C LEU A 713 24.64 53.19 22.52
N ASP A 714 25.05 52.18 23.29
CA ASP A 714 26.41 52.07 23.82
C ASP A 714 27.09 50.80 23.30
N THR A 715 28.07 51.01 22.42
CA THR A 715 28.91 49.94 21.85
C THR A 715 30.20 49.73 22.64
N GLY A 716 30.43 50.47 23.72
CA GLY A 716 31.63 50.38 24.56
C GLY A 716 32.91 50.62 23.76
N THR A 717 33.72 49.58 23.61
CA THR A 717 34.97 49.61 22.83
C THR A 717 34.80 49.29 21.34
N ALA A 718 33.59 48.92 20.91
CA ALA A 718 33.28 48.62 19.52
C ALA A 718 32.81 49.86 18.74
N ASP A 719 32.61 49.69 17.43
CA ASP A 719 32.20 50.79 16.56
C ASP A 719 30.67 50.88 16.45
N LEU A 720 30.18 52.11 16.30
CA LEU A 720 28.79 52.44 16.01
C LEU A 720 28.72 53.14 14.66
N ALA A 721 28.04 52.52 13.70
CA ALA A 721 27.80 53.06 12.37
C ALA A 721 26.30 53.15 12.08
N LEU A 722 25.80 54.36 11.85
CA LEU A 722 24.42 54.65 11.49
C LEU A 722 24.43 55.37 10.14
N ILE A 723 23.91 54.70 9.11
CA ILE A 723 24.00 55.15 7.72
C ILE A 723 22.60 55.18 7.11
N ALA A 724 22.18 56.34 6.62
CA ALA A 724 21.00 56.56 5.80
C ALA A 724 21.45 57.05 4.41
N ASN A 725 21.54 56.11 3.47
CA ASN A 725 21.94 56.37 2.08
C ASN A 725 20.87 57.17 1.30
N GLY A 726 19.67 57.29 1.86
CA GLY A 726 18.60 58.19 1.42
C GLY A 726 17.86 58.79 2.62
N GLY A 727 17.13 59.89 2.45
CA GLY A 727 16.40 60.51 3.56
C GLY A 727 17.30 61.20 4.58
N SER A 728 16.66 61.84 5.57
CA SER A 728 17.30 62.47 6.72
C SER A 728 17.43 61.49 7.90
N MET A 729 18.35 61.75 8.82
CA MET A 729 18.49 61.00 10.07
C MET A 729 18.50 61.96 11.27
N SER A 730 17.91 61.53 12.38
CA SER A 730 18.08 62.15 13.70
C SER A 730 18.55 61.11 14.70
N THR A 731 19.39 61.50 15.66
CA THR A 731 19.75 60.61 16.78
C THR A 731 18.52 60.34 17.65
N GLY A 732 18.33 59.08 18.07
CA GLY A 732 17.20 58.64 18.90
C GLY A 732 17.46 58.65 20.41
N GLY A 733 18.72 58.77 20.83
CA GLY A 733 19.20 58.80 22.21
C GLY A 733 20.70 59.05 22.23
N ASP A 734 21.32 58.97 23.41
CA ASP A 734 22.76 59.16 23.56
C ASP A 734 23.54 58.03 22.85
N LEU A 735 24.61 58.39 22.14
CA LEU A 735 25.42 57.47 21.33
C LEU A 735 26.83 57.35 21.91
N ARG A 736 27.29 56.14 22.18
CA ARG A 736 28.65 55.87 22.69
C ARG A 736 29.33 54.74 21.91
N GLY A 737 30.61 54.92 21.59
CA GLY A 737 31.43 53.90 20.94
C GLY A 737 32.91 54.29 20.80
N ARG A 738 33.73 53.39 20.23
CA ARG A 738 35.10 53.71 19.86
C ARG A 738 35.12 54.70 18.69
N ASN A 739 34.60 54.28 17.55
CA ASN A 739 34.28 55.17 16.45
C ASN A 739 32.76 55.31 16.32
N VAL A 740 32.29 56.54 16.16
CA VAL A 740 30.90 56.81 15.81
C VAL A 740 30.84 57.42 14.42
N THR A 741 30.17 56.74 13.50
CA THR A 741 29.95 57.20 12.12
C THR A 741 28.46 57.45 11.91
N LEU A 742 28.11 58.70 11.64
CA LEU A 742 26.76 59.11 11.25
C LEU A 742 26.80 59.63 9.82
N SER A 743 26.00 59.03 8.94
CA SER A 743 25.86 59.48 7.56
C SER A 743 24.40 59.55 7.16
N ALA A 744 23.95 60.69 6.64
CA ALA A 744 22.58 60.86 6.18
C ALA A 744 22.52 61.74 4.93
N ARG A 745 22.06 61.17 3.82
CA ARG A 745 22.09 61.86 2.52
C ARG A 745 21.34 63.20 2.55
N ASP A 746 20.13 63.25 3.11
CA ASP A 746 19.25 64.42 3.03
C ASP A 746 19.24 65.29 4.30
N GLY A 747 20.19 65.08 5.22
CA GLY A 747 20.40 65.91 6.40
C GLY A 747 20.56 65.09 7.67
N LEU A 748 21.41 65.58 8.57
CA LEU A 748 21.72 64.93 9.85
C LEU A 748 21.40 65.88 11.00
N THR A 749 20.48 65.47 11.88
CA THR A 749 20.17 66.19 13.12
C THR A 749 20.76 65.45 14.31
N ILE A 750 21.56 66.14 15.12
CA ILE A 750 22.15 65.61 16.34
C ILE A 750 21.41 66.19 17.53
N GLY A 751 20.45 65.43 18.04
CA GLY A 751 19.60 65.82 19.18
C GLY A 751 20.16 65.44 20.55
N HIS A 752 21.10 64.50 20.58
CA HIS A 752 21.54 63.78 21.78
C HIS A 752 23.07 63.72 21.88
N THR A 753 23.58 63.33 23.05
CA THR A 753 25.01 63.32 23.33
C THR A 753 25.68 62.28 22.45
N ILE A 754 26.84 62.62 21.89
CA ILE A 754 27.69 61.64 21.22
C ILE A 754 29.02 61.60 21.96
N THR A 755 29.39 60.43 22.49
CA THR A 755 30.68 60.19 23.12
C THR A 755 31.49 59.18 22.30
N THR A 756 32.69 59.57 21.86
CA THR A 756 33.63 58.67 21.19
C THR A 756 34.93 58.58 21.96
N THR A 757 35.52 57.38 22.06
CA THR A 757 36.88 57.24 22.61
C THR A 757 37.96 57.46 21.55
N ASP A 758 37.61 57.33 20.26
CA ASP A 758 38.46 57.61 19.12
C ASP A 758 37.77 58.63 18.19
N ALA A 759 37.41 58.26 16.96
CA ALA A 759 36.93 59.22 15.97
C ALA A 759 35.40 59.40 15.93
N LEU A 760 34.99 60.63 15.59
CA LEU A 760 33.62 60.98 15.18
C LEU A 760 33.61 61.36 13.70
N SER A 761 32.78 60.69 12.89
CA SER A 761 32.55 61.03 11.49
C SER A 761 31.10 61.41 11.27
N LEU A 762 30.87 62.64 10.80
CA LEU A 762 29.55 63.19 10.46
C LEU A 762 29.51 63.51 8.97
N SER A 763 28.52 63.01 8.25
CA SER A 763 28.41 63.27 6.81
C SER A 763 26.98 63.42 6.30
N SER A 764 26.84 64.25 5.28
CA SER A 764 25.62 64.43 4.48
C SER A 764 25.96 64.73 3.01
N SER A 765 24.95 64.71 2.12
CA SER A 765 25.15 64.97 0.68
C SER A 765 24.61 66.34 0.30
N ASN A 766 25.38 67.39 0.60
CA ASN A 766 25.02 68.78 0.32
C ASN A 766 23.84 69.34 1.14
N THR A 767 23.51 68.70 2.25
CA THR A 767 22.44 69.12 3.17
C THR A 767 22.97 69.42 4.56
N ALA A 768 22.16 70.06 5.39
CA ALA A 768 22.63 70.53 6.69
C ALA A 768 22.97 69.39 7.67
N ILE A 769 24.02 69.63 8.46
CA ILE A 769 24.33 68.87 9.69
C ILE A 769 24.09 69.82 10.86
N THR A 770 23.08 69.53 11.69
CA THR A 770 22.60 70.45 12.73
C THR A 770 22.57 69.78 14.09
N GLN A 771 23.30 70.33 15.05
CA GLN A 771 23.20 70.03 16.47
C GLN A 771 22.12 70.92 17.11
N THR A 772 21.21 70.34 17.90
CA THR A 772 20.06 71.10 18.45
C THR A 772 20.10 71.33 19.96
N ALA A 773 20.81 70.51 20.74
CA ALA A 773 20.87 70.71 22.20
C ALA A 773 22.05 70.03 22.90
N ALA A 774 22.32 68.76 22.60
CA ALA A 774 23.26 67.96 23.38
C ALA A 774 24.72 68.13 22.94
N ALA A 775 25.68 67.95 23.85
CA ALA A 775 27.11 68.12 23.59
C ALA A 775 27.74 66.91 22.87
N LEU A 776 28.81 67.17 22.13
CA LEU A 776 29.70 66.16 21.55
C LEU A 776 30.94 66.01 22.44
N ASP A 777 31.38 64.79 22.72
CA ASP A 777 32.64 64.48 23.41
C ASP A 777 33.44 63.49 22.56
N VAL A 778 34.50 63.98 21.91
CA VAL A 778 35.25 63.23 20.90
C VAL A 778 36.69 63.02 21.37
N GLY A 779 37.13 61.77 21.39
CA GLY A 779 38.44 61.36 21.91
C GLY A 779 39.63 61.82 21.05
N THR A 780 39.54 61.72 19.72
CA THR A 780 40.68 62.04 18.84
C THR A 780 40.30 62.97 17.70
N THR A 781 39.66 62.47 16.64
CA THR A 781 39.43 63.21 15.40
C THR A 781 37.95 63.39 15.14
N THR A 782 37.54 64.59 14.77
CA THR A 782 36.21 64.86 14.23
C THR A 782 36.32 65.16 12.75
N THR A 783 35.60 64.42 11.91
CA THR A 783 35.49 64.71 10.48
C THR A 783 34.04 65.08 10.17
N VAL A 784 33.83 66.25 9.60
CA VAL A 784 32.51 66.72 9.18
C VAL A 784 32.53 66.99 7.68
N ASN A 785 31.71 66.27 6.93
CA ASN A 785 31.57 66.45 5.49
C ASN A 785 30.10 66.63 5.10
N ALA A 786 29.68 67.87 4.94
CA ALA A 786 28.34 68.22 4.47
C ALA A 786 28.32 68.59 2.97
N GLY A 787 29.45 68.47 2.25
CA GLY A 787 29.58 68.98 0.88
C GLY A 787 29.35 70.50 0.83
N SER A 788 28.32 70.96 0.11
CA SER A 788 27.88 72.36 0.14
C SER A 788 26.84 72.70 1.22
N GLY A 789 26.44 71.73 2.05
CA GLY A 789 25.45 71.92 3.12
C GLY A 789 26.03 72.63 4.34
N ASN A 790 25.20 73.37 5.06
CA ASN A 790 25.63 74.11 6.26
C ASN A 790 25.85 73.19 7.46
N VAL A 791 26.79 73.55 8.33
CA VAL A 791 27.10 72.81 9.57
C VAL A 791 26.87 73.72 10.76
N THR A 792 25.99 73.32 11.67
CA THR A 792 25.76 74.00 12.95
C THR A 792 26.07 73.05 14.09
N LEU A 793 27.25 73.18 14.69
CA LEU A 793 27.74 72.46 15.88
C LEU A 793 28.05 73.46 17.00
N ASN A 794 27.09 74.33 17.31
CA ASN A 794 27.30 75.57 18.08
C ASN A 794 27.02 75.44 19.59
N THR A 795 26.90 74.22 20.12
CA THR A 795 26.78 74.00 21.57
C THR A 795 28.12 74.23 22.27
N ALA A 796 28.20 75.21 23.18
CA ALA A 796 29.44 75.57 23.88
C ALA A 796 30.06 74.43 24.69
N GLY A 797 29.27 73.43 25.10
CA GLY A 797 29.73 72.24 25.85
C GLY A 797 30.44 71.17 25.01
N ASN A 798 30.59 71.35 23.70
CA ASN A 798 31.31 70.38 22.87
C ASN A 798 32.79 70.28 23.27
N THR A 799 33.29 69.06 23.37
CA THR A 799 34.68 68.72 23.66
C THR A 799 35.26 67.95 22.49
N PHE A 800 36.16 68.60 21.75
CA PHE A 800 36.90 67.98 20.65
C PHE A 800 38.36 67.83 21.06
N ASN A 801 38.76 66.67 21.55
CA ASN A 801 40.09 66.48 22.15
C ASN A 801 41.24 66.39 21.12
N GLY A 802 40.94 66.39 19.83
CA GLY A 802 41.93 66.54 18.76
C GLY A 802 41.38 67.30 17.55
N VAL A 803 41.82 66.95 16.34
CA VAL A 803 41.61 67.80 15.16
C VAL A 803 40.19 67.68 14.60
N VAL A 804 39.63 68.82 14.19
CA VAL A 804 38.35 68.93 13.49
C VAL A 804 38.61 69.23 12.01
N ASN A 805 38.27 68.29 11.13
CA ASN A 805 38.32 68.48 9.67
C ASN A 805 36.93 68.87 9.15
N LEU A 806 36.86 69.91 8.31
CA LEU A 806 35.60 70.48 7.85
C LEU A 806 35.55 70.59 6.32
N THR A 807 34.55 69.97 5.71
CA THR A 807 34.13 70.21 4.32
C THR A 807 32.64 70.53 4.32
N ALA A 808 32.27 71.80 4.10
CA ALA A 808 30.89 72.26 4.27
C ALA A 808 30.60 73.57 3.51
N GLY A 809 29.32 73.97 3.52
CA GLY A 809 28.88 75.34 3.26
C GLY A 809 29.25 76.26 4.43
N ASP A 810 28.28 76.98 4.99
CA ASP A 810 28.51 77.82 6.16
C ASP A 810 28.63 76.97 7.42
N VAL A 811 29.67 77.24 8.22
CA VAL A 811 29.95 76.52 9.47
C VAL A 811 29.80 77.44 10.67
N GLN A 812 28.99 77.03 11.64
CA GLN A 812 28.98 77.55 13.00
C GLN A 812 29.39 76.43 13.94
N ILE A 813 30.49 76.62 14.66
CA ILE A 813 31.00 75.61 15.60
C ILE A 813 31.42 76.26 16.91
N ALA A 814 31.07 75.62 18.02
CA ALA A 814 31.48 76.03 19.35
C ALA A 814 31.96 74.83 20.16
N GLY A 815 32.80 75.08 21.15
CA GLY A 815 33.29 74.06 22.07
C GLY A 815 34.31 74.62 23.06
N ASN A 816 34.99 73.71 23.76
CA ASN A 816 36.11 74.00 24.66
C ASN A 816 37.32 74.53 23.87
N ALA A 817 38.47 73.87 23.88
CA ALA A 817 39.53 74.16 22.91
C ALA A 817 39.10 73.64 21.52
N LEU A 818 39.31 74.45 20.48
CA LEU A 818 39.03 74.06 19.10
C LEU A 818 40.33 74.02 18.31
N SER A 819 40.66 72.86 17.74
CA SER A 819 41.79 72.70 16.84
C SER A 819 41.31 72.20 15.50
N PHE A 820 41.37 73.02 14.46
CA PHE A 820 41.03 72.60 13.11
C PHE A 820 42.23 71.95 12.42
N GLY A 821 41.93 70.95 11.58
CA GLY A 821 42.88 70.39 10.62
C GLY A 821 42.67 71.05 9.27
N THR A 822 42.16 70.25 8.33
CA THR A 822 41.83 70.71 6.97
C THR A 822 40.49 71.44 6.93
N LEU A 823 40.47 72.59 6.26
CA LEU A 823 39.29 73.42 6.03
C LEU A 823 38.97 73.54 4.54
N SER A 824 37.70 73.29 4.20
CA SER A 824 37.08 73.68 2.93
C SER A 824 35.64 74.10 3.22
N THR A 825 35.44 75.35 3.62
CA THR A 825 34.14 75.90 4.00
C THR A 825 33.74 77.11 3.15
N ASN A 826 32.45 77.47 3.17
CA ASN A 826 32.01 78.77 2.67
C ASN A 826 32.34 79.85 3.71
N ALA A 827 31.50 80.08 4.72
CA ALA A 827 31.87 80.87 5.90
C ALA A 827 32.25 79.97 7.10
N LEU A 828 33.09 80.47 8.00
CA LEU A 828 33.42 79.81 9.27
C LEU A 828 33.24 80.77 10.44
N THR A 829 32.36 80.41 11.38
CA THR A 829 32.23 81.03 12.70
C THR A 829 32.63 80.01 13.76
N ALA A 830 33.79 80.20 14.39
CA ALA A 830 34.35 79.33 15.42
C ALA A 830 34.36 80.04 16.77
N ASN A 831 33.63 79.49 17.75
CA ASN A 831 33.52 80.01 19.11
C ASN A 831 34.12 79.03 20.12
N SER A 832 35.40 79.20 20.42
CA SER A 832 36.12 78.41 21.40
C SER A 832 36.09 79.12 22.76
N SER A 833 35.84 78.37 23.84
CA SER A 833 36.03 78.85 25.21
C SER A 833 37.47 78.67 25.71
N GLY A 834 38.33 78.02 24.92
CA GLY A 834 39.76 77.84 25.14
C GLY A 834 40.58 78.25 23.91
N ALA A 835 41.77 77.65 23.73
CA ALA A 835 42.61 77.97 22.58
C ALA A 835 41.93 77.59 21.25
N LEU A 836 42.05 78.47 20.25
CA LEU A 836 41.50 78.28 18.91
C LEU A 836 42.65 78.16 17.91
N ASN A 837 42.89 76.97 17.37
CA ASN A 837 43.79 76.76 16.25
C ASN A 837 42.96 76.66 14.97
N LEU A 838 43.15 77.61 14.05
CA LEU A 838 42.42 77.74 12.78
C LEU A 838 42.82 76.70 11.73
N GLY A 839 43.82 75.86 11.99
CA GLY A 839 44.22 74.79 11.09
C GLY A 839 44.87 75.31 9.80
N ASN A 840 44.47 74.73 8.66
CA ASN A 840 44.92 75.10 7.33
C ASN A 840 43.82 74.86 6.28
N GLY A 841 43.82 75.61 5.18
CA GLY A 841 42.88 75.39 4.07
C GLY A 841 42.14 76.64 3.62
N VAL A 842 40.90 76.47 3.16
CA VAL A 842 40.12 77.51 2.48
C VAL A 842 38.82 77.81 3.22
N VAL A 843 38.58 79.10 3.48
CA VAL A 843 37.29 79.68 3.90
C VAL A 843 36.88 80.67 2.82
N ARG A 844 35.95 80.30 1.93
CA ARG A 844 35.63 81.12 0.74
C ARG A 844 34.98 82.46 1.08
N GLY A 845 34.30 82.54 2.22
CA GLY A 845 33.57 83.69 2.74
C GLY A 845 34.19 84.24 4.02
N ALA A 846 33.35 84.69 4.95
CA ALA A 846 33.82 85.32 6.18
C ALA A 846 34.41 84.31 7.19
N LEU A 847 35.45 84.73 7.90
CA LEU A 847 36.07 83.97 8.99
C LEU A 847 35.90 84.73 10.33
N ASN A 848 35.04 84.25 11.20
CA ASN A 848 34.83 84.79 12.54
C ASN A 848 35.36 83.81 13.59
N GLY A 849 36.34 84.21 14.39
CA GLY A 849 36.97 83.37 15.41
C GLY A 849 36.99 84.04 16.77
N THR A 850 36.53 83.33 17.82
CA THR A 850 36.69 83.76 19.21
C THR A 850 37.29 82.62 20.06
N SER A 851 38.19 82.93 20.99
CA SER A 851 38.94 81.92 21.79
C SER A 851 38.81 82.09 23.30
N GLY A 852 37.73 82.70 23.79
CA GLY A 852 37.44 82.71 25.24
C GLY A 852 38.56 83.28 26.12
N ASN A 853 39.37 84.21 25.60
CA ASN A 853 40.57 84.79 26.23
C ASN A 853 41.88 83.97 26.12
N ALA A 854 41.92 82.90 25.34
CA ALA A 854 43.12 82.12 25.02
C ALA A 854 43.68 82.48 23.63
N ALA A 855 44.80 81.85 23.22
CA ALA A 855 45.42 82.18 21.94
C ALA A 855 44.58 81.75 20.73
N ILE A 856 44.65 82.53 19.65
CA ILE A 856 44.24 82.15 18.29
C ILE A 856 45.51 81.85 17.48
N THR A 857 45.66 80.64 16.99
CA THR A 857 46.83 80.19 16.20
C THR A 857 46.40 79.52 14.90
N GLN A 858 47.36 79.03 14.11
CA GLN A 858 47.12 78.23 12.91
C GLN A 858 48.16 77.11 12.78
N SER A 859 47.87 76.13 11.92
CA SER A 859 48.76 74.98 11.66
C SER A 859 49.35 74.96 10.25
N GLY A 860 48.87 75.84 9.37
CA GLY A 860 49.39 76.08 8.03
C GLY A 860 48.69 77.27 7.37
N GLY A 861 48.93 77.48 6.08
CA GLY A 861 48.33 78.58 5.32
C GLY A 861 46.80 78.54 5.26
N LEU A 862 46.18 79.71 5.45
CA LEU A 862 44.74 79.96 5.34
C LEU A 862 44.45 80.86 4.13
N SER A 863 43.54 80.45 3.26
CA SER A 863 42.96 81.33 2.21
C SER A 863 41.56 81.72 2.61
N VAL A 864 41.34 83.02 2.84
CA VAL A 864 40.07 83.58 3.30
C VAL A 864 39.55 84.61 2.30
N GLY A 865 38.46 84.29 1.61
CA GLY A 865 37.90 85.15 0.56
C GLY A 865 37.09 86.34 1.07
N GLY A 866 36.54 86.27 2.28
CA GLY A 866 35.71 87.31 2.89
C GLY A 866 36.38 88.04 4.07
N ALA A 867 35.62 88.92 4.73
CA ALA A 867 36.11 89.64 5.90
C ALA A 867 36.39 88.68 7.07
N SER A 868 37.44 88.99 7.84
CA SER A 868 37.84 88.18 9.00
C SER A 868 37.70 88.97 10.29
N SER A 869 37.12 88.37 11.33
CA SER A 869 37.02 88.96 12.67
C SER A 869 37.53 87.96 13.70
N LEU A 870 38.74 88.21 14.23
CA LEU A 870 39.42 87.33 15.17
C LEU A 870 39.56 88.03 16.52
N ASN A 871 38.97 87.44 17.56
CA ASN A 871 38.96 87.98 18.90
C ASN A 871 39.48 86.97 19.92
N ALA A 872 40.76 87.13 20.26
CA ALA A 872 41.43 86.39 21.30
C ALA A 872 41.24 86.93 22.71
N GLY A 873 40.52 88.06 22.89
CA GLY A 873 40.38 88.72 24.19
C GLY A 873 41.74 89.13 24.75
N SER A 874 42.13 88.55 25.89
CA SER A 874 43.49 88.72 26.47
C SER A 874 44.54 87.74 25.95
N GLY A 875 44.18 86.80 25.07
CA GLY A 875 45.12 85.86 24.44
C GLY A 875 45.78 86.45 23.20
N ASP A 876 46.84 85.80 22.74
CA ASP A 876 47.60 86.25 21.56
C ASP A 876 46.96 85.75 20.26
N ILE A 877 47.11 86.51 19.17
CA ILE A 877 46.80 86.06 17.81
C ILE A 877 48.11 85.82 17.07
N ALA A 878 48.36 84.60 16.59
CA ALA A 878 49.57 84.23 15.86
C ALA A 878 49.25 83.45 14.57
N LEU A 879 49.19 84.18 13.45
CA LEU A 879 48.88 83.70 12.10
C LEU A 879 50.04 84.03 11.15
N THR A 880 51.17 83.37 11.35
CA THR A 880 52.47 83.75 10.77
C THR A 880 52.93 82.86 9.60
N ASP A 881 52.06 82.06 9.00
CA ASP A 881 52.41 81.29 7.78
C ASP A 881 52.43 82.23 6.58
N ALA A 882 53.52 82.19 5.81
CA ALA A 882 53.72 83.05 4.65
C ALA A 882 52.73 82.78 3.49
N ASN A 883 51.97 81.69 3.54
CA ASN A 883 50.97 81.33 2.54
C ASN A 883 49.54 81.77 2.88
N ASN A 884 49.33 82.40 4.04
CA ASN A 884 48.07 83.03 4.37
C ASN A 884 47.65 84.03 3.29
N ASP A 885 46.38 84.06 2.92
CA ASP A 885 45.80 84.90 1.86
C ASP A 885 44.41 85.40 2.31
N PHE A 886 44.40 86.52 3.02
CA PHE A 886 43.22 87.23 3.51
C PHE A 886 42.81 88.31 2.50
N VAL A 887 41.88 87.95 1.62
CA VAL A 887 41.39 88.85 0.56
C VAL A 887 40.49 89.96 1.13
N GLY A 888 39.69 89.64 2.15
CA GLY A 888 38.82 90.61 2.82
C GLY A 888 39.47 91.31 4.01
N ALA A 889 38.85 92.39 4.47
CA ALA A 889 39.39 93.16 5.60
C ALA A 889 39.41 92.34 6.91
N VAL A 890 40.48 92.49 7.70
CA VAL A 890 40.76 91.72 8.91
C VAL A 890 40.65 92.60 10.16
N ALA A 891 39.77 92.22 11.09
CA ALA A 891 39.64 92.82 12.40
C ALA A 891 40.26 91.90 13.47
N LEU A 892 41.13 92.45 14.30
CA LEU A 892 41.95 91.71 15.26
C LEU A 892 41.77 92.29 16.66
N THR A 893 41.42 91.46 17.63
CA THR A 893 41.41 91.80 19.06
C THR A 893 42.19 90.75 19.83
N GLY A 894 43.27 91.11 20.51
CA GLY A 894 44.11 90.17 21.27
C GLY A 894 45.11 90.90 22.15
N ASN A 895 46.00 90.17 22.82
CA ASN A 895 47.13 90.75 23.52
C ASN A 895 48.28 91.05 22.54
N ALA A 896 49.16 90.09 22.24
CA ALA A 896 50.09 90.19 21.11
C ALA A 896 49.42 89.73 19.81
N ILE A 897 49.69 90.41 18.71
CA ILE A 897 49.05 90.15 17.41
C ILE A 897 50.15 90.02 16.35
N ALA A 898 50.26 88.85 15.74
CA ALA A 898 51.13 88.57 14.62
C ALA A 898 50.31 87.97 13.48
N VAL A 899 50.23 88.67 12.34
CA VAL A 899 49.54 88.20 11.13
C VAL A 899 50.44 88.44 9.93
N GLN A 900 50.65 87.39 9.15
CA GLN A 900 51.31 87.46 7.85
C GLN A 900 50.30 87.14 6.76
N ASP A 901 50.39 87.86 5.66
CA ASP A 901 49.66 87.68 4.42
C ASP A 901 50.62 87.60 3.23
N ARG A 902 50.32 86.75 2.25
CA ARG A 902 51.12 86.57 1.03
C ARG A 902 50.94 87.70 0.01
N ASN A 903 49.80 88.40 0.08
CA ASN A 903 49.35 89.46 -0.82
C ASN A 903 49.15 90.76 0.01
N ASP A 904 48.17 91.58 -0.37
CA ASP A 904 47.80 92.79 0.37
C ASP A 904 47.08 92.43 1.67
N LEU A 905 47.47 93.04 2.79
CA LEU A 905 46.80 92.86 4.07
C LEU A 905 45.98 94.11 4.40
N SER A 906 44.66 93.99 4.32
CA SER A 906 43.74 95.05 4.73
C SER A 906 43.26 94.85 6.16
N ILE A 907 43.57 95.79 7.04
CA ILE A 907 43.18 95.77 8.44
C ILE A 907 41.98 96.70 8.67
N ALA A 908 40.88 96.14 9.17
CA ALA A 908 39.69 96.89 9.52
C ALA A 908 39.77 97.52 10.93
N ALA A 909 40.36 96.79 11.87
CA ALA A 909 40.55 97.23 13.25
C ALA A 909 41.62 96.39 13.95
N VAL A 910 42.40 97.02 14.84
CA VAL A 910 43.34 96.32 15.73
C VAL A 910 43.11 96.80 17.16
N ARG A 911 42.91 95.86 18.08
CA ARG A 911 42.84 96.12 19.52
C ARG A 911 43.83 95.19 20.22
N SER A 912 45.02 95.72 20.56
CA SER A 912 46.08 94.97 21.25
C SER A 912 46.07 95.21 22.76
N GLY A 913 46.78 94.36 23.50
CA GLY A 913 47.09 94.59 24.92
C GLY A 913 48.02 95.79 25.12
N ALA A 914 48.04 96.37 26.33
CA ALA A 914 48.94 97.47 26.67
C ALA A 914 50.41 97.02 26.58
N ASN A 915 51.22 97.69 25.76
CA ASN A 915 52.62 97.34 25.45
C ASN A 915 52.83 95.99 24.75
N ALA A 916 51.78 95.39 24.16
CA ALA A 916 51.90 94.14 23.45
C ALA A 916 52.44 94.34 22.02
N ALA A 917 53.15 93.34 21.49
CA ALA A 917 53.72 93.39 20.15
C ALA A 917 52.64 93.25 19.07
N ILE A 918 52.71 94.10 18.05
CA ILE A 918 51.89 94.00 16.83
C ILE A 918 52.84 93.83 15.64
N SER A 919 52.71 92.71 14.93
CA SER A 919 53.46 92.39 13.72
C SER A 919 52.49 92.08 12.59
N LEU A 920 52.38 92.99 11.64
CA LEU A 920 51.53 92.85 10.47
C LEU A 920 52.43 92.83 9.24
N VAL A 921 52.47 91.71 8.53
CA VAL A 921 53.33 91.50 7.38
C VAL A 921 52.46 91.24 6.16
N ALA A 922 52.51 92.13 5.18
CA ALA A 922 51.89 91.94 3.86
C ALA A 922 52.97 91.57 2.84
N GLY A 923 52.65 90.68 1.90
CA GLY A 923 53.48 90.44 0.71
C GLY A 923 53.31 91.53 -0.35
N GLY A 924 52.21 92.30 -0.27
CA GLY A 924 51.92 93.50 -1.04
C GLY A 924 51.67 94.73 -0.15
N ASP A 925 50.56 95.44 -0.37
CA ASP A 925 50.20 96.65 0.37
C ASP A 925 49.62 96.32 1.77
N LEU A 926 50.08 97.03 2.79
CA LEU A 926 49.50 96.99 4.14
C LEU A 926 48.52 98.17 4.32
N ASN A 927 47.23 97.90 4.24
CA ASN A 927 46.18 98.91 4.38
C ASN A 927 45.68 98.97 5.84
N LEU A 928 45.88 100.10 6.50
CA LEU A 928 45.49 100.32 7.90
C LEU A 928 44.24 101.22 8.01
N PRO A 929 43.42 101.08 9.07
CA PRO A 929 42.24 101.91 9.23
C PRO A 929 42.62 103.37 9.46
N ALA A 930 41.80 104.29 8.95
CA ALA A 930 41.94 105.72 9.26
C ALA A 930 41.73 105.94 10.77
N SER A 931 42.64 106.69 11.39
CA SER A 931 42.78 106.89 12.85
C SER A 931 41.51 107.27 13.59
#